data_AF-A0A5M6DM59-F1
#
_entry.id   AF-A0A5M6DM59-F1
#
_cell.length_a   1.000
_cell.length_b   1.000
_cell.length_c   1.000
_cell.angle_alpha   90.00
_cell.angle_beta   90.00
_cell.angle_gamma   90.00
#
_symmetry.space_group_name_H-M   'P 1'
#
loop_
_entity.id
_entity.type
_entity.pdbx_description
1 polymer ?
#
loop_
_entity_poly.entity_id
_entity_poly.type
_entity_poly.pdbx_seq_one_letter_code
_entity_poly.pdbx_strand_id
1 'polypeptide(L)'
;MDRSIEERLFRGGLVMRRSHLFRCNAFGMVLIGLVVGATSAFGQGGAESETKPTSLTGRVVDSHQQGVAHASVVVQYRTGQSRTATARTEADDAGSFVVEVAGNPIAFQQWQVVAKDPQGDQIGFFRYERSEKVTVDSEIEIRVEPAKSATVQIVDADSEPVADASVVAQFAYPHLSDELKTDAAGRVTVVAPSSERINTVVAWKDGVGLDYEVYSLGRDQQSDLKTPVPEFPVAGETLRLEGATPVTLKVLDDSGAPIEGVRLYPWLLRKESANRELNLSFFTDFFSKTSDENGTTTFSWMPNWQKSMVTIWPTAEGYTRTRANYDPATDDGPLEVTLDRLVPVRGRVLDETGNPAAGITVHATGAGYGWDAGRDQTESADDGSYELHVPPEQIYMVTVVDEDWVADAVPGFAVHAGQPVEKIELRLRKPTRLTGRLTAEPSGDPIAAERVLVYQYGDDLDSIAGASLKNPENSRRYVRPTIVKATETDQDGRFEFLLGDGSYDIRPPRQEKAEEFQISGQDQLAIDVTTEIQKKVKLIGVTRHHEDNRPLPQIRLTGASQRFSGDDWQAGTDDEGAFAVERLAEPTYVHAVNADQTLGAVAVLAADQNKIEMRLEPTGRATGVVLQTDSEAPAASIKIHYGIRVPDEKNRTWSNRFGDTAVTDSNGKFVLEGLVPGWEYELNLESRPDGTIPGLGSVKVEPGEDVDMGRMRIPAPRKPYVPPTLDERIAQAMGVAGSVSERFHRAIPRCQLSKQKLLVVLGAADSPRLRRFMQLRYEDKDYRKVRDDFLTMVVSTKDPKDRGDAEQWLHELQADSSQRALAFSLVVVGQDGKLIAQKSGDDLMVDEELSKDAVVQWLRSHIGDPVDARKLLEEALVQAEKENKRVIVQETATWCGPCHLLSNFLNEHRDWEADYLWIKMDHRFTGAREIMSEFRDGASGGIPWFAILDASGDKLATSNHFESGNNIGFPSSDEGRSHFKKMLLETRLTMTDEEIEAFVAELQKDASAN
;
A
#
# COMPACT_ATOMS: atom_id res chain seq x y z
N MET A 1 -13.99 -0.66 -49.67
CA MET A 1 -15.10 -1.47 -49.14
C MET A 1 -14.63 -2.05 -47.82
N ASP A 2 -15.04 -1.32 -46.78
CA ASP A 2 -15.09 -1.59 -45.35
C ASP A 2 -13.97 -2.40 -44.66
N ARG A 3 -13.01 -1.62 -44.15
CA ARG A 3 -12.35 -1.79 -42.86
C ARG A 3 -12.79 -0.64 -41.94
N SER A 4 -12.73 -0.89 -40.63
CA SER A 4 -12.76 0.04 -39.49
C SER A 4 -14.11 0.32 -38.80
N ILE A 5 -14.49 -0.57 -37.88
CA ILE A 5 -15.23 -0.24 -36.65
C ILE A 5 -14.61 -1.06 -35.51
N GLU A 6 -13.49 -0.57 -34.96
CA GLU A 6 -12.88 -1.06 -33.71
C GLU A 6 -11.70 -0.11 -33.38
N GLU A 7 -11.92 0.96 -32.60
CA GLU A 7 -10.81 1.69 -31.90
C GLU A 7 -11.19 2.89 -30.97
N ARG A 8 -12.41 3.02 -30.42
CA ARG A 8 -12.76 4.25 -29.64
C ARG A 8 -13.53 4.08 -28.32
N LEU A 9 -13.20 3.07 -27.53
CA LEU A 9 -13.55 3.03 -26.11
C LEU A 9 -12.32 2.58 -25.30
N PHE A 10 -12.06 3.22 -24.16
CA PHE A 10 -11.00 2.94 -23.18
C PHE A 10 -9.60 3.57 -23.41
N ARG A 11 -9.55 4.91 -23.44
CA ARG A 11 -8.40 5.66 -22.88
C ARG A 11 -8.85 6.42 -21.64
N GLY A 12 -8.98 5.71 -20.53
CA GLY A 12 -9.04 6.26 -19.17
C GLY A 12 -7.81 5.75 -18.44
N GLY A 13 -6.68 6.45 -18.60
CA GLY A 13 -5.41 6.06 -17.98
C GLY A 13 -5.53 6.01 -16.47
N LEU A 14 -5.40 4.78 -15.93
CA LEU A 14 -5.30 4.47 -14.52
C LEU A 14 -3.95 4.99 -14.00
N VAL A 15 -3.87 6.25 -13.59
CA VAL A 15 -2.76 6.72 -12.77
C VAL A 15 -3.04 6.27 -11.34
N MET A 16 -2.68 5.03 -11.01
CA MET A 16 -2.48 4.65 -9.61
C MET A 16 -1.41 5.58 -9.04
N ARG A 17 -1.82 6.60 -8.29
CA ARG A 17 -0.92 7.26 -7.34
C ARG A 17 -0.58 6.20 -6.29
N ARG A 18 0.53 5.49 -6.50
CA ARG A 18 1.13 4.62 -5.49
C ARG A 18 1.32 5.46 -4.23
N SER A 19 0.56 5.12 -3.20
CA SER A 19 0.61 5.69 -1.87
C SER A 19 2.05 5.69 -1.36
N HIS A 20 2.51 6.81 -0.80
CA HIS A 20 3.80 6.91 -0.12
C HIS A 20 3.84 5.92 1.05
N LEU A 21 4.46 4.78 0.82
CA LEU A 21 4.79 3.79 1.84
C LEU A 21 6.10 4.24 2.49
N PHE A 22 6.00 5.04 3.55
CA PHE A 22 7.03 4.99 4.58
C PHE A 22 6.85 3.67 5.30
N ARG A 23 7.84 2.78 5.12
CA ARG A 23 8.13 1.79 6.14
C ARG A 23 8.58 2.55 7.40
N CYS A 24 7.62 2.91 8.25
CA CYS A 24 7.78 2.57 9.66
C CYS A 24 8.11 1.07 9.73
N ASN A 25 8.59 0.56 10.85
CA ASN A 25 8.78 -0.88 11.08
C ASN A 25 7.47 -1.72 11.02
N ALA A 26 6.52 -1.38 10.16
CA ALA A 26 5.50 -2.24 9.60
C ALA A 26 6.19 -3.36 8.81
N PHE A 27 6.32 -4.50 9.48
CA PHE A 27 6.60 -5.80 8.90
C PHE A 27 5.74 -6.04 7.66
N GLY A 28 6.31 -5.74 6.50
CA GLY A 28 5.86 -6.27 5.22
C GLY A 28 6.17 -7.76 5.18
N MET A 29 5.23 -8.58 5.68
CA MET A 29 5.21 -10.03 5.48
C MET A 29 5.16 -10.33 3.97
N VAL A 30 6.32 -10.54 3.35
CA VAL A 30 6.45 -11.55 2.31
C VAL A 30 7.02 -12.78 2.99
N LEU A 31 6.16 -13.55 3.65
CA LEU A 31 6.47 -14.89 4.15
C LEU A 31 5.63 -15.87 3.34
N ILE A 32 5.85 -15.87 2.02
CA ILE A 32 4.98 -16.59 1.07
C ILE A 32 5.40 -18.08 0.93
N GLY A 33 6.44 -18.52 1.64
CA GLY A 33 6.94 -19.90 1.55
C GLY A 33 6.23 -20.95 2.40
N LEU A 34 5.45 -20.56 3.42
CA LEU A 34 4.73 -21.49 4.31
C LEU A 34 3.27 -21.08 4.58
N VAL A 35 2.90 -19.82 4.27
CA VAL A 35 1.55 -19.34 4.48
C VAL A 35 0.55 -20.00 3.53
N VAL A 36 0.92 -20.51 2.36
CA VAL A 36 -0.05 -21.17 1.46
C VAL A 36 -0.56 -22.51 2.03
N GLY A 37 0.28 -23.27 2.73
CA GLY A 37 -0.17 -24.45 3.49
C GLY A 37 -0.89 -24.11 4.80
N ALA A 38 -0.73 -22.88 5.30
CA ALA A 38 -1.45 -22.38 6.48
C ALA A 38 -2.76 -21.66 6.13
N THR A 39 -2.91 -21.11 4.91
CA THR A 39 -4.15 -20.46 4.46
C THR A 39 -5.29 -21.45 4.28
N SER A 40 -4.99 -22.72 4.07
CA SER A 40 -5.97 -23.81 4.07
C SER A 40 -6.32 -24.33 5.48
N ALA A 41 -5.55 -23.97 6.52
CA ALA A 41 -5.68 -24.55 7.86
C ALA A 41 -6.24 -23.59 8.94
N PHE A 42 -6.43 -22.29 8.64
CA PHE A 42 -6.89 -21.31 9.64
C PHE A 42 -8.11 -20.52 9.15
N GLY A 43 -9.17 -21.27 8.83
CA GLY A 43 -10.49 -20.74 8.45
C GLY A 43 -11.60 -21.78 8.51
N GLN A 44 -11.48 -22.81 9.37
CA GLN A 44 -12.60 -23.72 9.62
C GLN A 44 -13.38 -23.21 10.83
N GLY A 45 -14.30 -22.28 10.59
CA GLY A 45 -15.38 -21.90 11.52
C GLY A 45 -16.67 -22.65 11.19
N GLY A 46 -16.58 -23.95 10.90
CA GLY A 46 -17.75 -24.82 10.70
C GLY A 46 -18.24 -25.38 12.04
N ALA A 47 -19.57 -25.40 12.22
CA ALA A 47 -20.25 -26.04 13.34
C ALA A 47 -19.70 -27.46 13.61
N GLU A 48 -19.67 -27.87 14.90
CA GLU A 48 -19.24 -29.17 15.43
C GLU A 48 -19.29 -30.33 14.41
N SER A 49 -18.24 -30.45 13.59
CA SER A 49 -17.93 -31.67 12.88
C SER A 49 -16.95 -32.40 13.77
N GLU A 50 -17.39 -33.46 14.46
CA GLU A 50 -16.48 -34.47 15.00
C GLU A 50 -15.51 -34.85 13.88
N THR A 51 -14.26 -34.38 13.94
CA THR A 51 -13.24 -34.73 12.96
C THR A 51 -13.03 -36.24 13.09
N LYS A 52 -13.46 -36.99 12.06
CA LYS A 52 -13.24 -38.43 12.04
C LYS A 52 -11.74 -38.69 12.24
N PRO A 53 -11.35 -39.60 13.15
CA PRO A 53 -9.97 -39.99 13.31
C PRO A 53 -9.38 -40.40 11.96
N THR A 54 -8.20 -39.88 11.65
CA THR A 54 -7.44 -40.23 10.46
C THR A 54 -6.26 -41.09 10.88
N SER A 55 -6.09 -42.23 10.20
CA SER A 55 -4.99 -43.15 10.44
C SER A 55 -3.72 -42.65 9.75
N LEU A 56 -2.69 -42.33 10.52
CA LEU A 56 -1.33 -42.11 10.00
C LEU A 56 -0.55 -43.43 10.08
N THR A 57 -0.03 -43.87 8.94
CA THR A 57 0.72 -45.13 8.82
C THR A 57 2.17 -44.88 8.45
N GLY A 58 3.07 -45.68 8.98
CA GLY A 58 4.49 -45.55 8.62
C GLY A 58 5.40 -46.61 9.22
N ARG A 59 6.70 -46.38 9.11
CA ARG A 59 7.75 -47.26 9.62
C ARG A 59 8.85 -46.48 10.34
N VAL A 60 9.32 -47.01 11.45
CA VAL A 60 10.49 -46.54 12.19
C VAL A 60 11.69 -47.39 11.82
N VAL A 61 12.78 -46.75 11.39
CA VAL A 61 14.00 -47.42 10.89
C VAL A 61 15.26 -46.86 11.53
N ASP A 62 16.30 -47.67 11.63
CA ASP A 62 17.62 -47.24 12.10
C ASP A 62 18.52 -46.71 10.95
N SER A 63 19.78 -46.38 11.28
CA SER A 63 20.76 -45.90 10.29
C SER A 63 21.06 -46.90 9.16
N HIS A 64 20.79 -48.19 9.36
CA HIS A 64 21.00 -49.29 8.41
C HIS A 64 19.73 -49.68 7.64
N GLN A 65 18.65 -48.89 7.73
CA GLN A 65 17.33 -49.20 7.16
C GLN A 65 16.68 -50.47 7.71
N GLN A 66 17.02 -50.86 8.94
CA GLN A 66 16.34 -51.95 9.65
C GLN A 66 15.21 -51.39 10.51
N GLY A 67 14.09 -52.11 10.56
CA GLY A 67 12.95 -51.70 11.37
C GLY A 67 13.26 -51.74 12.86
N VAL A 68 12.83 -50.70 13.59
CA VAL A 68 13.04 -50.60 15.04
C VAL A 68 11.80 -51.10 15.76
N ALA A 69 11.88 -52.34 16.26
CA ALA A 69 10.79 -52.97 17.00
C ALA A 69 10.44 -52.18 18.26
N HIS A 70 9.14 -52.07 18.56
CA HIS A 70 8.63 -51.44 19.78
C HIS A 70 8.98 -49.96 19.95
N ALA A 71 9.35 -49.28 18.86
CA ALA A 71 9.60 -47.84 18.90
C ALA A 71 8.32 -47.09 19.26
N SER A 72 8.42 -46.15 20.21
CA SER A 72 7.31 -45.26 20.54
C SER A 72 7.18 -44.19 19.46
N VAL A 73 5.97 -43.98 18.95
CA VAL A 73 5.66 -42.92 17.98
C VAL A 73 4.65 -41.97 18.59
N VAL A 74 4.97 -40.68 18.57
CA VAL A 74 4.17 -39.60 19.15
C VAL A 74 3.85 -38.59 18.06
N VAL A 75 2.56 -38.27 17.93
CA VAL A 75 2.07 -37.24 17.02
C VAL A 75 1.45 -36.12 17.86
N GLN A 76 2.04 -34.94 17.83
CA GLN A 76 1.42 -33.73 18.37
C GLN A 76 0.75 -32.95 17.23
N TYR A 77 -0.53 -32.60 17.44
CA TYR A 77 -1.38 -31.98 16.42
C TYR A 77 -2.40 -31.03 17.05
N ARG A 78 -3.09 -30.26 16.21
CA ARG A 78 -4.19 -29.39 16.65
C ARG A 78 -5.54 -29.98 16.29
N THR A 79 -6.47 -29.84 17.23
CA THR A 79 -7.90 -30.15 17.04
C THR A 79 -8.64 -28.93 16.47
N GLY A 80 -9.88 -29.11 16.01
CA GLY A 80 -10.71 -28.03 15.47
C GLY A 80 -10.90 -26.84 16.41
N GLN A 81 -10.85 -27.05 17.73
CA GLN A 81 -10.88 -25.98 18.75
C GLN A 81 -9.51 -25.30 18.97
N SER A 82 -8.56 -25.50 18.05
CA SER A 82 -7.17 -25.08 18.16
C SER A 82 -6.42 -25.64 19.38
N ARG A 83 -6.99 -26.58 20.15
CA ARG A 83 -6.28 -27.20 21.29
C ARG A 83 -5.25 -28.20 20.79
N THR A 84 -4.06 -28.16 21.38
CA THR A 84 -3.01 -29.15 21.15
C THR A 84 -3.43 -30.49 21.74
N ALA A 85 -3.29 -31.55 20.97
CA ALA A 85 -3.54 -32.92 21.36
C ALA A 85 -2.36 -33.81 20.95
N THR A 86 -2.26 -34.95 21.61
CA THR A 86 -1.17 -35.90 21.40
C THR A 86 -1.74 -37.29 21.18
N ALA A 87 -1.41 -37.90 20.06
CA ALA A 87 -1.66 -39.31 19.78
C ALA A 87 -0.36 -40.10 19.95
N ARG A 88 -0.47 -41.35 20.40
CA ARG A 88 0.67 -42.21 20.67
C ARG A 88 0.38 -43.61 20.16
N THR A 89 1.39 -44.27 19.63
CA THR A 89 1.36 -45.67 19.24
C THR A 89 2.73 -46.30 19.47
N GLU A 90 2.81 -47.61 19.31
CA GLU A 90 4.05 -48.38 19.36
C GLU A 90 4.21 -49.15 18.05
N ALA A 91 5.42 -49.17 17.51
CA ALA A 91 5.74 -49.92 16.30
C ALA A 91 5.77 -51.43 16.57
N ASP A 92 5.39 -52.24 15.58
CA ASP A 92 5.45 -53.70 15.63
C ASP A 92 6.88 -54.26 15.51
N ASP A 93 7.04 -55.58 15.50
CA ASP A 93 8.33 -56.27 15.38
C ASP A 93 9.12 -55.90 14.11
N ALA A 94 8.44 -55.41 13.06
CA ALA A 94 9.05 -54.97 11.80
C ALA A 94 9.32 -53.46 11.76
N GLY A 95 8.98 -52.74 12.83
CA GLY A 95 9.07 -51.28 12.96
C GLY A 95 7.89 -50.53 12.33
N SER A 96 6.83 -51.20 11.90
CA SER A 96 5.66 -50.58 11.28
C SER A 96 4.69 -50.07 12.35
N PHE A 97 4.03 -48.94 12.12
CA PHE A 97 3.08 -48.36 13.05
C PHE A 97 1.82 -47.81 12.35
N VAL A 98 0.74 -47.76 13.12
CA VAL A 98 -0.49 -47.04 12.78
C VAL A 98 -0.91 -46.23 14.00
N VAL A 99 -1.21 -44.94 13.80
CA VAL A 99 -1.69 -44.04 14.85
C VAL A 99 -2.94 -43.32 14.40
N GLU A 100 -3.98 -43.37 15.23
CA GLU A 100 -5.22 -42.64 15.00
C GLU A 100 -5.11 -41.20 15.51
N VAL A 101 -5.33 -40.24 14.61
CA VAL A 101 -5.18 -38.82 14.89
C VAL A 101 -6.49 -38.10 14.60
N ALA A 102 -7.09 -37.47 15.60
CA ALA A 102 -8.34 -36.70 15.46
C ALA A 102 -8.12 -35.27 14.91
N GLY A 103 -6.96 -35.01 14.30
CA GLY A 103 -6.58 -33.72 13.74
C GLY A 103 -7.14 -33.55 12.32
N ASN A 104 -7.23 -32.30 11.86
CA ASN A 104 -7.61 -32.03 10.47
C ASN A 104 -6.46 -32.47 9.52
N PRO A 105 -6.70 -33.39 8.57
CA PRO A 105 -5.74 -33.82 7.54
C PRO A 105 -5.06 -32.69 6.76
N ILE A 106 -5.77 -31.59 6.52
CA ILE A 106 -5.25 -30.42 5.79
C ILE A 106 -4.08 -29.79 6.55
N ALA A 107 -4.06 -29.92 7.88
CA ALA A 107 -3.01 -29.39 8.74
C ALA A 107 -1.85 -30.40 8.96
N PHE A 108 -1.78 -31.50 8.21
CA PHE A 108 -0.78 -32.56 8.41
C PHE A 108 0.66 -32.02 8.46
N GLN A 109 1.02 -31.07 7.60
CA GLN A 109 2.36 -30.45 7.59
C GLN A 109 2.72 -29.64 8.86
N GLN A 110 1.76 -29.43 9.76
CA GLN A 110 1.95 -28.78 11.04
C GLN A 110 2.09 -29.79 12.20
N TRP A 111 1.91 -31.09 11.94
CA TRP A 111 1.98 -32.12 12.97
C TRP A 111 3.45 -32.45 13.30
N GLN A 112 3.77 -32.52 14.58
CA GLN A 112 5.08 -32.98 15.03
C GLN A 112 5.02 -34.50 15.23
N VAL A 113 5.71 -35.23 14.36
CA VAL A 113 5.79 -36.69 14.42
C VAL A 113 7.19 -37.10 14.84
N VAL A 114 7.27 -37.73 16.02
CA VAL A 114 8.53 -38.10 16.67
C VAL A 114 8.52 -39.60 16.99
N ALA A 115 9.59 -40.30 16.66
CA ALA A 115 9.83 -41.67 17.07
C ALA A 115 10.99 -41.76 18.07
N LYS A 116 10.88 -42.65 19.05
CA LYS A 116 11.98 -43.01 19.96
C LYS A 116 12.10 -44.52 20.07
N ASP A 117 13.33 -45.03 20.14
CA ASP A 117 13.57 -46.44 20.41
C ASP A 117 13.11 -46.82 21.85
N PRO A 118 12.95 -48.12 22.16
CA PRO A 118 12.44 -48.55 23.48
C PRO A 118 13.27 -48.06 24.67
N GLN A 119 14.57 -47.82 24.45
CA GLN A 119 15.51 -47.33 25.46
C GLN A 119 15.45 -45.80 25.62
N GLY A 120 14.97 -45.08 24.59
CA GLY A 120 14.97 -43.62 24.51
C GLY A 120 16.33 -43.03 24.11
N ASP A 121 17.30 -43.87 23.75
CA ASP A 121 18.65 -43.48 23.37
C ASP A 121 18.72 -43.00 21.91
N GLN A 122 17.76 -43.41 21.08
CA GLN A 122 17.63 -42.97 19.70
C GLN A 122 16.29 -42.25 19.47
N ILE A 123 16.35 -41.16 18.72
CA ILE A 123 15.21 -40.27 18.43
C ILE A 123 15.22 -39.98 16.93
N GLY A 124 14.03 -39.90 16.33
CA GLY A 124 13.85 -39.50 14.94
C GLY A 124 12.68 -38.53 14.78
N PHE A 125 12.83 -37.54 13.91
CA PHE A 125 11.77 -36.61 13.52
C PHE A 125 11.34 -36.90 12.09
N PHE A 126 10.04 -36.92 11.82
CA PHE A 126 9.55 -36.95 10.44
C PHE A 126 9.80 -35.59 9.76
N ARG A 127 10.38 -35.58 8.56
CA ARG A 127 10.65 -34.36 7.80
C ARG A 127 9.75 -34.28 6.57
N TYR A 128 9.03 -33.18 6.44
CA TYR A 128 8.25 -32.87 5.25
C TYR A 128 9.19 -32.42 4.13
N GLU A 129 9.37 -33.24 3.10
CA GLU A 129 10.14 -32.84 1.92
C GLU A 129 9.40 -31.77 1.13
N ARG A 130 10.11 -30.71 0.75
CA ARG A 130 9.50 -29.55 0.07
C ARG A 130 9.14 -29.85 -1.40
N SER A 131 9.74 -30.87 -1.99
CA SER A 131 9.56 -31.29 -3.38
C SER A 131 8.50 -32.38 -3.60
N GLU A 132 8.12 -33.11 -2.55
CA GLU A 132 7.16 -34.22 -2.64
C GLU A 132 5.86 -33.85 -1.92
N LYS A 133 4.72 -34.09 -2.58
CA LYS A 133 3.38 -33.82 -2.02
C LYS A 133 3.00 -34.95 -1.05
N VAL A 134 3.62 -34.97 0.13
CA VAL A 134 3.27 -35.90 1.21
C VAL A 134 1.94 -35.47 1.85
N THR A 135 0.98 -36.40 1.92
CA THR A 135 -0.32 -36.24 2.59
C THR A 135 -0.43 -37.17 3.79
N VAL A 136 -1.49 -37.03 4.59
CA VAL A 136 -1.75 -37.92 5.74
C VAL A 136 -1.92 -39.39 5.33
N ASP A 137 -2.36 -39.64 4.09
CA ASP A 137 -2.55 -40.99 3.52
C ASP A 137 -1.24 -41.62 3.01
N SER A 138 -0.14 -40.86 3.01
CA SER A 138 1.16 -41.34 2.58
C SER A 138 1.78 -42.24 3.66
N GLU A 139 2.42 -43.32 3.27
CA GLU A 139 3.23 -44.12 4.20
C GLU A 139 4.52 -43.36 4.51
N ILE A 140 4.73 -43.00 5.79
CA ILE A 140 5.88 -42.20 6.22
C ILE A 140 7.01 -43.05 6.81
N GLU A 141 8.26 -42.66 6.57
CA GLU A 141 9.44 -43.28 7.20
C GLU A 141 10.06 -42.32 8.22
N ILE A 142 10.30 -42.81 9.44
CA ILE A 142 10.98 -42.06 10.50
C ILE A 142 12.29 -42.75 10.82
N ARG A 143 13.41 -42.10 10.49
CA ARG A 143 14.74 -42.60 10.84
C ARG A 143 15.13 -42.14 12.24
N VAL A 144 15.36 -43.09 13.15
CA VAL A 144 15.92 -42.79 14.47
C VAL A 144 17.45 -42.79 14.41
N GLU A 145 18.04 -41.91 15.21
CA GLU A 145 19.49 -41.74 15.35
C GLU A 145 19.85 -41.43 16.80
N PRO A 146 21.12 -41.54 17.21
CA PRO A 146 21.52 -41.26 18.59
C PRO A 146 21.05 -39.89 19.07
N ALA A 147 20.52 -39.85 20.29
CA ALA A 147 20.15 -38.61 20.93
C ALA A 147 21.40 -37.80 21.33
N LYS A 148 21.37 -36.49 21.10
CA LYS A 148 22.33 -35.53 21.66
C LYS A 148 21.66 -34.65 22.69
N SER A 149 22.45 -34.21 23.66
CA SER A 149 22.01 -33.36 24.76
C SER A 149 22.68 -32.00 24.70
N ALA A 150 21.92 -30.95 24.99
CA ALA A 150 22.38 -29.57 25.07
C ALA A 150 21.92 -28.96 26.40
N THR A 151 22.82 -28.26 27.10
CA THR A 151 22.50 -27.64 28.39
C THR A 151 22.15 -26.17 28.20
N VAL A 152 21.07 -25.74 28.87
CA VAL A 152 20.67 -24.33 28.94
C VAL A 152 20.65 -23.92 30.41
N GLN A 153 21.26 -22.78 30.72
CA GLN A 153 21.29 -22.16 32.03
C GLN A 153 20.42 -20.91 32.01
N ILE A 154 19.54 -20.75 32.99
CA ILE A 154 18.69 -19.57 33.14
C ILE A 154 19.13 -18.82 34.40
N VAL A 155 19.34 -17.52 34.24
CA VAL A 155 19.67 -16.60 35.33
C VAL A 155 18.77 -15.36 35.30
N ASP A 156 18.67 -14.64 36.41
CA ASP A 156 17.96 -13.36 36.47
C ASP A 156 18.89 -12.17 36.13
N ALA A 157 18.39 -10.95 36.29
CA ALA A 157 19.15 -9.72 36.06
C ALA A 157 20.43 -9.63 36.92
N ASP A 158 20.43 -10.20 38.12
CA ASP A 158 21.55 -10.20 39.05
C ASP A 158 22.54 -11.37 38.81
N SER A 159 22.27 -12.20 37.79
CA SER A 159 23.01 -13.42 37.45
C SER A 159 22.81 -14.58 38.43
N GLU A 160 21.76 -14.52 39.26
CA GLU A 160 21.40 -15.62 40.14
C GLU A 160 20.59 -16.69 39.38
N PRO A 161 20.76 -17.99 39.67
CA PRO A 161 20.04 -19.04 38.96
C PRO A 161 18.53 -18.99 39.17
N VAL A 162 17.77 -19.11 38.08
CA VAL A 162 16.30 -19.13 38.14
C VAL A 162 15.79 -20.56 38.07
N ALA A 163 15.36 -21.09 39.21
CA ALA A 163 14.69 -22.38 39.28
C ALA A 163 13.26 -22.33 38.73
N ASP A 164 12.77 -23.46 38.22
CA ASP A 164 11.40 -23.64 37.73
C ASP A 164 10.99 -22.66 36.60
N ALA A 165 11.97 -22.15 35.86
CA ALA A 165 11.76 -21.42 34.61
C ALA A 165 11.38 -22.40 33.50
N SER A 166 10.42 -22.01 32.66
CA SER A 166 10.03 -22.78 31.48
C SER A 166 11.05 -22.57 30.37
N VAL A 167 11.43 -23.65 29.68
CA VAL A 167 12.34 -23.62 28.53
C VAL A 167 11.78 -24.49 27.41
N VAL A 168 11.78 -23.96 26.18
CA VAL A 168 11.44 -24.70 24.96
C VAL A 168 12.50 -24.43 23.91
N ALA A 169 12.90 -25.49 23.21
CA ALA A 169 13.78 -25.40 22.05
C ALA A 169 13.01 -25.69 20.76
N GLN A 170 13.28 -24.92 19.72
CA GLN A 170 12.80 -25.17 18.37
C GLN A 170 13.94 -25.76 17.53
N PHE A 171 13.61 -26.81 16.77
CA PHE A 171 14.48 -27.43 15.79
C PHE A 171 14.05 -26.95 14.39
N ALA A 172 13.84 -27.82 13.41
CA ALA A 172 13.14 -27.47 12.17
C ALA A 172 11.62 -27.43 12.38
N TYR A 173 10.92 -26.43 11.84
CA TYR A 173 9.45 -26.39 11.87
C TYR A 173 8.86 -27.68 11.23
N PRO A 174 7.89 -28.35 11.86
CA PRO A 174 7.12 -27.92 13.04
C PRO A 174 7.68 -28.35 14.42
N HIS A 175 8.83 -29.00 14.49
CA HIS A 175 9.33 -29.68 15.70
C HIS A 175 9.85 -28.74 16.80
N LEU A 176 9.32 -28.95 18.00
CA LEU A 176 9.70 -28.30 19.24
C LEU A 176 10.03 -29.35 20.31
N SER A 177 10.78 -28.97 21.33
CA SER A 177 10.82 -29.75 22.57
C SER A 177 9.49 -29.61 23.32
N ASP A 178 9.20 -30.57 24.22
CA ASP A 178 8.22 -30.35 25.28
C ASP A 178 8.64 -29.16 26.17
N GLU A 179 7.72 -28.65 26.99
CA GLU A 179 8.06 -27.65 28.02
C GLU A 179 8.96 -28.29 29.08
N LEU A 180 10.19 -27.78 29.19
CA LEU A 180 11.15 -28.22 30.19
C LEU A 180 11.21 -27.22 31.35
N LYS A 181 11.55 -27.69 32.55
CA LYS A 181 11.71 -26.85 33.74
C LYS A 181 13.15 -26.87 34.22
N THR A 182 13.67 -25.69 34.58
CA THR A 182 15.00 -25.60 35.19
C THR A 182 15.03 -26.16 36.61
N ASP A 183 16.14 -26.79 36.97
CA ASP A 183 16.41 -27.26 38.32
C ASP A 183 16.76 -26.09 39.29
N ALA A 184 17.07 -26.42 40.55
CA ALA A 184 17.46 -25.44 41.56
C ALA A 184 18.74 -24.65 41.21
N ALA A 185 19.58 -25.18 40.33
CA ALA A 185 20.77 -24.51 39.81
C ALA A 185 20.46 -23.73 38.52
N GLY A 186 19.18 -23.57 38.14
CA GLY A 186 18.75 -22.88 36.93
C GLY A 186 19.07 -23.60 35.63
N ARG A 187 19.36 -24.91 35.67
CA ARG A 187 19.80 -25.69 34.50
C ARG A 187 18.72 -26.59 33.97
N VAL A 188 18.75 -26.81 32.66
CA VAL A 188 17.91 -27.79 31.98
C VAL A 188 18.65 -28.43 30.80
N THR A 189 18.28 -29.66 30.45
CA THR A 189 18.86 -30.38 29.32
C THR A 189 17.82 -30.56 28.22
N VAL A 190 18.12 -30.05 27.03
CA VAL A 190 17.37 -30.27 25.80
C VAL A 190 17.94 -31.50 25.10
N VAL A 191 17.08 -32.39 24.61
CA VAL A 191 17.47 -33.61 23.90
C VAL A 191 16.89 -33.60 22.48
N ALA A 192 17.70 -33.96 21.49
CA ALA A 192 17.32 -33.98 20.09
C ALA A 192 18.06 -35.09 19.31
N PRO A 193 17.59 -35.49 18.12
CA PRO A 193 18.36 -36.34 17.22
C PRO A 193 19.74 -35.72 16.87
N SER A 194 20.77 -36.55 16.65
CA SER A 194 22.14 -36.06 16.45
C SER A 194 22.30 -35.11 15.26
N SER A 195 21.53 -35.30 14.19
CA SER A 195 21.54 -34.46 13.00
C SER A 195 20.76 -33.15 13.15
N GLU A 196 19.93 -33.01 14.20
CA GLU A 196 19.02 -31.87 14.35
C GLU A 196 19.71 -30.64 14.93
N ARG A 197 19.50 -29.48 14.32
CA ARG A 197 20.05 -28.22 14.82
C ARG A 197 19.03 -27.56 15.76
N ILE A 198 19.50 -27.04 16.89
CA ILE A 198 18.69 -26.13 17.71
C ILE A 198 18.69 -24.78 16.99
N ASN A 199 17.52 -24.36 16.52
CA ASN A 199 17.33 -23.12 15.79
C ASN A 199 16.92 -21.97 16.70
N THR A 200 16.22 -22.25 17.80
CA THR A 200 15.83 -21.23 18.78
C THR A 200 15.71 -21.88 20.15
N VAL A 201 16.11 -21.15 21.20
CA VAL A 201 15.76 -21.49 22.58
C VAL A 201 15.05 -20.29 23.18
N VAL A 202 13.94 -20.55 23.87
CA VAL A 202 13.19 -19.53 24.59
C VAL A 202 12.99 -19.98 26.03
N ALA A 203 13.21 -19.05 26.96
CA ALA A 203 12.98 -19.26 28.37
C ALA A 203 12.12 -18.15 28.95
N TRP A 204 11.18 -18.50 29.83
CA TRP A 204 10.33 -17.52 30.48
C TRP A 204 9.90 -17.98 31.88
N LYS A 205 9.53 -17.00 32.70
CA LYS A 205 8.90 -17.23 33.99
C LYS A 205 8.01 -16.03 34.34
N ASP A 206 6.77 -16.31 34.72
CA ASP A 206 5.80 -15.28 35.11
C ASP A 206 6.37 -14.38 36.22
N GLY A 207 6.23 -13.06 36.04
CA GLY A 207 6.76 -12.05 36.95
C GLY A 207 8.27 -11.85 36.94
N VAL A 208 9.04 -12.72 36.27
CA VAL A 208 10.50 -12.64 36.19
C VAL A 208 10.97 -12.18 34.80
N GLY A 209 10.34 -12.63 33.72
CA GLY A 209 10.64 -12.17 32.37
C GLY A 209 10.69 -13.27 31.32
N LEU A 210 11.15 -12.91 30.13
CA LEU A 210 11.41 -13.79 29.00
C LEU A 210 12.75 -13.41 28.36
N ASP A 211 13.50 -14.41 27.93
CA ASP A 211 14.66 -14.24 27.06
C ASP A 211 14.73 -15.38 26.05
N TYR A 212 15.44 -15.15 24.95
CA TYR A 212 15.55 -16.10 23.85
C TYR A 212 16.85 -15.93 23.09
N GLU A 213 17.25 -16.98 22.37
CA GLU A 213 18.29 -16.89 21.36
C GLU A 213 17.82 -17.55 20.06
N VAL A 214 18.01 -16.88 18.93
CA VAL A 214 17.69 -17.40 17.59
C VAL A 214 19.00 -17.62 16.83
N TYR A 215 19.34 -18.89 16.62
CA TYR A 215 20.53 -19.31 15.89
C TYR A 215 20.24 -19.25 14.39
N SER A 216 20.08 -18.05 13.85
CA SER A 216 19.97 -17.82 12.40
C SER A 216 20.36 -16.39 12.08
N LEU A 217 20.83 -16.16 10.87
CA LEU A 217 21.05 -14.80 10.38
C LEU A 217 19.71 -14.06 10.24
N GLY A 218 19.76 -12.75 10.48
CA GLY A 218 18.68 -11.83 10.10
C GLY A 218 18.35 -11.99 8.61
N ARG A 219 17.09 -11.73 8.23
CA ARG A 219 16.62 -11.98 6.85
C ARG A 219 17.47 -11.25 5.81
N ASP A 220 17.77 -10.01 6.09
CA ASP A 220 18.62 -9.09 5.33
C ASP A 220 20.11 -9.45 5.41
N GLN A 221 20.55 -10.13 6.46
CA GLN A 221 21.93 -10.61 6.60
C GLN A 221 22.18 -11.96 5.90
N GLN A 222 21.16 -12.65 5.41
CA GLN A 222 21.34 -13.92 4.66
C GLN A 222 22.20 -13.77 3.41
N SER A 223 22.29 -12.55 2.89
CA SER A 223 23.13 -12.18 1.76
C SER A 223 24.62 -12.02 2.10
N ASP A 224 24.98 -11.94 3.38
CA ASP A 224 26.38 -11.85 3.83
C ASP A 224 27.10 -13.19 3.66
N LEU A 225 28.17 -13.19 2.87
CA LEU A 225 28.95 -14.37 2.54
C LEU A 225 30.11 -14.63 3.52
N LYS A 226 30.33 -13.72 4.47
CA LYS A 226 31.41 -13.83 5.47
C LYS A 226 30.91 -14.12 6.87
N THR A 227 29.72 -13.62 7.23
CA THR A 227 29.16 -13.88 8.55
C THR A 227 28.70 -15.34 8.66
N PRO A 228 29.28 -16.16 9.56
CA PRO A 228 28.83 -17.53 9.74
C PRO A 228 27.42 -17.54 10.35
N VAL A 229 26.61 -18.53 9.97
CA VAL A 229 25.30 -18.73 10.60
C VAL A 229 25.54 -19.09 12.08
N PRO A 230 24.96 -18.36 13.06
CA PRO A 230 25.19 -18.65 14.48
C PRO A 230 24.79 -20.09 14.82
N GLU A 231 25.55 -20.82 15.63
CA GLU A 231 25.18 -22.17 16.08
C GLU A 231 24.96 -22.21 17.59
N PHE A 232 24.16 -23.18 18.06
CA PHE A 232 24.02 -23.41 19.50
C PHE A 232 25.40 -23.73 20.11
N PRO A 233 25.82 -23.05 21.19
CA PRO A 233 27.17 -23.21 21.71
C PRO A 233 27.43 -24.62 22.26
N VAL A 234 28.60 -25.19 21.94
CA VAL A 234 29.01 -26.51 22.47
C VAL A 234 29.08 -26.53 24.00
N ALA A 235 29.42 -25.39 24.62
CA ALA A 235 29.50 -25.25 26.08
C ALA A 235 28.12 -25.14 26.77
N GLY A 236 27.03 -25.05 26.00
CA GLY A 236 25.69 -24.71 26.49
C GLY A 236 25.37 -23.22 26.36
N GLU A 237 24.09 -22.89 26.49
CA GLU A 237 23.56 -21.53 26.36
C GLU A 237 23.20 -20.94 27.73
N THR A 238 23.34 -19.63 27.91
CA THR A 238 22.83 -18.91 29.09
C THR A 238 21.84 -17.83 28.68
N LEU A 239 20.59 -17.95 29.13
CA LEU A 239 19.56 -16.94 28.92
C LEU A 239 19.29 -16.17 30.22
N ARG A 240 19.02 -14.86 30.11
CA ARG A 240 18.89 -13.94 31.23
C ARG A 240 17.51 -13.29 31.26
N LEU A 241 16.72 -13.57 32.30
CA LEU A 241 15.40 -12.98 32.50
C LEU A 241 15.54 -11.60 33.18
N GLU A 242 15.50 -10.53 32.39
CA GLU A 242 15.77 -9.14 32.82
C GLU A 242 14.54 -8.36 33.31
N GLY A 243 13.59 -9.05 33.94
CA GLY A 243 12.36 -8.46 34.46
C GLY A 243 11.20 -8.48 33.47
N ALA A 244 9.99 -8.36 34.03
CA ALA A 244 8.72 -8.36 33.28
C ALA A 244 7.88 -7.12 33.56
N THR A 245 7.19 -6.63 32.53
CA THR A 245 6.10 -5.66 32.62
C THR A 245 4.81 -6.34 32.16
N PRO A 246 3.95 -6.82 33.08
CA PRO A 246 2.74 -7.56 32.71
C PRO A 246 1.82 -6.77 31.77
N VAL A 247 1.33 -7.44 30.73
CA VAL A 247 0.36 -6.86 29.78
C VAL A 247 -1.00 -7.52 30.01
N THR A 248 -1.98 -6.71 30.39
CA THR A 248 -3.37 -7.15 30.60
C THR A 248 -4.22 -6.72 29.41
N LEU A 249 -5.02 -7.64 28.88
CA LEU A 249 -5.99 -7.36 27.83
C LEU A 249 -7.39 -7.60 28.35
N LYS A 250 -8.33 -6.78 27.86
CA LYS A 250 -9.77 -6.94 28.10
C LYS A 250 -10.48 -7.01 26.75
N VAL A 251 -11.02 -8.19 26.45
CA VAL A 251 -11.65 -8.49 25.18
C VAL A 251 -13.17 -8.36 25.30
N LEU A 252 -13.74 -7.54 24.43
CA LEU A 252 -15.14 -7.15 24.42
C LEU A 252 -15.77 -7.46 23.07
N ASP A 253 -17.08 -7.71 23.05
CA ASP A 253 -17.87 -7.71 21.81
C ASP A 253 -18.30 -6.29 21.41
N ASP A 254 -18.99 -6.18 20.28
CA ASP A 254 -19.50 -4.92 19.72
C ASP A 254 -20.53 -4.21 20.60
N SER A 255 -21.13 -4.91 21.57
CA SER A 255 -22.01 -4.34 22.59
C SER A 255 -21.26 -3.83 23.84
N GLY A 256 -19.96 -4.10 23.92
CA GLY A 256 -19.12 -3.84 25.10
C GLY A 256 -19.19 -4.93 26.16
N ALA A 257 -19.77 -6.10 25.86
CA ALA A 257 -19.82 -7.23 26.78
C ALA A 257 -18.51 -8.03 26.73
N PRO A 258 -18.00 -8.55 27.87
CA PRO A 258 -16.78 -9.34 27.88
C PRO A 258 -16.96 -10.67 27.12
N ILE A 259 -15.89 -11.10 26.43
CA ILE A 259 -15.85 -12.39 25.73
C ILE A 259 -14.95 -13.35 26.49
N GLU A 260 -15.54 -14.39 27.09
CA GLU A 260 -14.81 -15.52 27.70
C GLU A 260 -14.22 -16.44 26.63
N GLY A 261 -13.08 -17.06 26.90
CA GLY A 261 -12.56 -18.13 26.05
C GLY A 261 -11.77 -17.67 24.82
N VAL A 262 -11.52 -16.37 24.66
CA VAL A 262 -10.71 -15.84 23.56
C VAL A 262 -9.27 -16.27 23.75
N ARG A 263 -8.69 -16.98 22.77
CA ARG A 263 -7.27 -17.35 22.79
C ARG A 263 -6.45 -16.21 22.19
N LEU A 264 -5.49 -15.68 22.94
CA LEU A 264 -4.61 -14.59 22.53
C LEU A 264 -3.15 -15.02 22.58
N TYR A 265 -2.35 -14.58 21.60
CA TYR A 265 -0.89 -14.71 21.65
C TYR A 265 -0.18 -13.48 21.08
N PRO A 266 0.92 -13.02 21.70
CA PRO A 266 1.81 -12.02 21.11
C PRO A 266 2.56 -12.61 19.92
N TRP A 267 2.74 -11.87 18.83
CA TRP A 267 3.26 -12.45 17.58
C TRP A 267 4.78 -12.41 17.45
N LEU A 268 5.39 -11.21 17.52
CA LEU A 268 6.82 -11.01 17.31
C LEU A 268 7.39 -10.24 18.50
N LEU A 269 8.50 -10.73 19.05
CA LEU A 269 9.29 -10.04 20.07
C LEU A 269 10.70 -9.80 19.55
N ARG A 270 11.25 -8.62 19.83
CA ARG A 270 12.59 -8.22 19.37
C ARG A 270 13.36 -7.56 20.52
N LYS A 271 14.40 -8.26 21.00
CA LYS A 271 15.43 -7.66 21.85
C LYS A 271 16.49 -7.02 20.96
N GLU A 272 17.05 -5.89 21.40
CA GLU A 272 18.00 -5.11 20.61
C GLU A 272 19.29 -5.89 20.28
N SER A 273 19.72 -6.75 21.20
CA SER A 273 20.91 -7.59 21.05
C SER A 273 20.71 -8.83 20.16
N ALA A 274 19.46 -9.18 19.80
CA ALA A 274 19.21 -10.39 19.02
C ALA A 274 19.43 -10.16 17.52
N ASN A 275 20.01 -11.19 16.87
CA ASN A 275 20.19 -11.22 15.42
C ASN A 275 18.87 -11.26 14.64
N ARG A 276 17.78 -11.73 15.28
CA ARG A 276 16.48 -11.96 14.65
C ARG A 276 15.34 -11.87 15.66
N GLU A 277 14.15 -11.49 15.23
CA GLU A 277 12.96 -11.54 16.09
C GLU A 277 12.57 -12.97 16.47
N LEU A 278 12.04 -13.12 17.68
CA LEU A 278 11.34 -14.33 18.11
C LEU A 278 9.93 -14.33 17.53
N ASN A 279 9.65 -15.30 16.66
CA ASN A 279 8.32 -15.52 16.10
C ASN A 279 7.51 -16.51 16.93
N LEU A 280 6.69 -15.98 17.83
CA LEU A 280 5.84 -16.76 18.74
C LEU A 280 4.68 -17.48 18.05
N SER A 281 4.42 -17.23 16.76
CA SER A 281 3.43 -18.04 16.01
C SER A 281 3.86 -19.51 15.87
N PHE A 282 5.16 -19.81 16.01
CA PHE A 282 5.65 -21.18 16.10
C PHE A 282 5.49 -21.81 17.49
N PHE A 283 5.20 -21.01 18.53
CA PHE A 283 5.18 -21.43 19.94
C PHE A 283 3.83 -21.15 20.62
N THR A 284 2.75 -21.00 19.86
CA THR A 284 1.44 -20.60 20.40
C THR A 284 0.91 -21.55 21.47
N ASP A 285 1.40 -22.79 21.51
CA ASP A 285 0.97 -23.79 22.48
C ASP A 285 1.51 -23.48 23.88
N PHE A 286 2.61 -22.73 23.97
CA PHE A 286 3.23 -22.28 25.23
C PHE A 286 2.87 -20.84 25.58
N PHE A 287 2.66 -19.99 24.57
CA PHE A 287 2.51 -18.54 24.75
C PHE A 287 1.09 -18.01 24.54
N SER A 288 0.12 -18.88 24.22
CA SER A 288 -1.28 -18.46 24.23
C SER A 288 -1.84 -18.38 25.64
N LYS A 289 -2.66 -17.38 25.88
CA LYS A 289 -3.53 -17.29 27.07
C LYS A 289 -4.99 -17.19 26.63
N THR A 290 -5.88 -17.58 27.52
CA THR A 290 -7.33 -17.52 27.29
C THR A 290 -7.94 -16.45 28.18
N SER A 291 -8.92 -15.70 27.68
CA SER A 291 -9.68 -14.75 28.50
C SER A 291 -10.62 -15.47 29.48
N ASP A 292 -10.75 -14.90 30.68
CA ASP A 292 -11.69 -15.36 31.71
C ASP A 292 -13.14 -14.87 31.46
N GLU A 293 -14.05 -15.15 32.40
CA GLU A 293 -15.45 -14.71 32.36
C GLU A 293 -15.64 -13.17 32.26
N ASN A 294 -14.62 -12.40 32.64
CA ASN A 294 -14.60 -10.94 32.53
C ASN A 294 -13.92 -10.47 31.23
N GLY A 295 -13.65 -11.39 30.30
CA GLY A 295 -12.94 -11.12 29.05
C GLY A 295 -11.48 -10.75 29.27
N THR A 296 -10.92 -11.02 30.45
CA THR A 296 -9.59 -10.53 30.84
C THR A 296 -8.54 -11.62 30.72
N THR A 297 -7.35 -11.26 30.26
CA THR A 297 -6.17 -12.13 30.32
C THR A 297 -4.90 -11.33 30.55
N THR A 298 -3.87 -11.94 31.13
CA THR A 298 -2.59 -11.27 31.41
C THR A 298 -1.41 -12.12 30.96
N PHE A 299 -0.47 -11.48 30.25
CA PHE A 299 0.86 -12.01 29.95
C PHE A 299 1.85 -11.50 31.01
N SER A 300 2.01 -12.26 32.10
CA SER A 300 2.84 -11.86 33.26
C SER A 300 4.35 -11.92 33.02
N TRP A 301 4.80 -12.52 31.92
CA TRP A 301 6.21 -12.70 31.56
C TRP A 301 6.73 -11.68 30.54
N MET A 302 5.90 -10.77 30.03
CA MET A 302 6.28 -9.86 28.95
C MET A 302 7.54 -9.05 29.31
N PRO A 303 8.62 -9.11 28.52
CA PRO A 303 9.93 -8.68 28.96
C PRO A 303 10.15 -7.17 28.89
N ASN A 304 10.92 -6.62 29.83
CA ASN A 304 11.22 -5.18 29.91
C ASN A 304 12.04 -4.64 28.73
N TRP A 305 12.83 -5.50 28.07
CA TRP A 305 13.63 -5.11 26.91
C TRP A 305 12.80 -4.92 25.64
N GLN A 306 11.54 -5.35 25.62
CA GLN A 306 10.66 -5.15 24.46
C GLN A 306 10.25 -3.67 24.40
N LYS A 307 10.77 -2.94 23.40
CA LYS A 307 10.51 -1.50 23.22
C LYS A 307 9.63 -1.17 22.01
N SER A 308 9.50 -2.09 21.06
CA SER A 308 8.68 -1.89 19.86
C SER A 308 7.26 -2.39 20.06
N MET A 309 6.34 -1.89 19.24
CA MET A 309 4.94 -2.33 19.22
C MET A 309 4.84 -3.85 19.00
N VAL A 310 4.02 -4.51 19.82
CA VAL A 310 3.74 -5.94 19.78
C VAL A 310 2.33 -6.17 19.28
N THR A 311 2.19 -6.85 18.14
CA THR A 311 0.88 -7.32 17.68
C THR A 311 0.45 -8.54 18.48
N ILE A 312 -0.78 -8.54 18.97
CA ILE A 312 -1.42 -9.63 19.71
C ILE A 312 -2.60 -10.13 18.87
N TRP A 313 -2.61 -11.43 18.58
CA TRP A 313 -3.65 -12.05 17.76
C TRP A 313 -4.69 -12.74 18.64
N PRO A 314 -5.95 -12.28 18.62
CA PRO A 314 -7.06 -12.98 19.24
C PRO A 314 -7.61 -14.05 18.29
N THR A 315 -8.18 -15.11 18.86
CA THR A 315 -8.91 -16.15 18.13
C THR A 315 -10.04 -16.64 19.02
N ALA A 316 -11.27 -16.48 18.54
CA ALA A 316 -12.48 -16.92 19.22
C ALA A 316 -13.50 -17.38 18.18
N GLU A 317 -14.28 -18.41 18.52
CA GLU A 317 -15.33 -18.95 17.65
C GLU A 317 -16.47 -17.93 17.50
N GLY A 318 -16.94 -17.71 16.28
CA GLY A 318 -18.05 -16.79 15.99
C GLY A 318 -17.69 -15.30 16.04
N TYR A 319 -16.41 -14.94 16.23
CA TYR A 319 -15.94 -13.56 16.30
C TYR A 319 -14.87 -13.25 15.25
N THR A 320 -14.68 -11.96 14.96
CA THR A 320 -13.63 -11.50 14.05
C THR A 320 -12.22 -11.76 14.61
N ARG A 321 -11.28 -11.97 13.69
CA ARG A 321 -9.84 -12.09 14.00
C ARG A 321 -9.14 -10.75 13.77
N THR A 322 -9.52 -9.74 14.54
CA THR A 322 -8.95 -8.39 14.48
C THR A 322 -7.72 -8.28 15.35
N ARG A 323 -6.59 -7.82 14.80
CA ARG A 323 -5.35 -7.70 15.57
C ARG A 323 -5.44 -6.61 16.65
N ALA A 324 -4.85 -6.86 17.81
CA ALA A 324 -4.56 -5.83 18.80
C ALA A 324 -3.09 -5.42 18.71
N ASN A 325 -2.76 -4.17 19.03
CA ASN A 325 -1.39 -3.68 19.07
C ASN A 325 -1.12 -3.06 20.44
N TYR A 326 -0.08 -3.53 21.10
CA TYR A 326 0.43 -3.01 22.36
C TYR A 326 1.74 -2.27 22.10
N ASP A 327 1.83 -0.99 22.43
CA ASP A 327 3.06 -0.19 22.39
C ASP A 327 3.59 0.06 23.82
N PRO A 328 4.70 -0.60 24.21
CA PRO A 328 5.31 -0.40 25.53
C PRO A 328 5.72 1.04 25.85
N ALA A 329 5.87 1.90 24.84
CA ALA A 329 6.29 3.29 25.02
C ALA A 329 5.12 4.24 25.38
N THR A 330 3.88 3.88 25.03
CA THR A 330 2.72 4.78 25.15
C THR A 330 1.54 4.19 25.90
N ASP A 331 1.40 2.87 25.94
CA ASP A 331 0.24 2.22 26.55
C ASP A 331 0.45 2.00 28.05
N ASP A 332 -0.48 2.52 28.86
CA ASP A 332 -0.55 2.30 30.30
C ASP A 332 -1.87 1.58 30.71
N GLY A 333 -1.76 0.54 31.53
CA GLY A 333 -2.93 -0.22 32.00
C GLY A 333 -3.48 -1.26 31.02
N PRO A 334 -4.74 -1.73 31.21
CA PRO A 334 -5.34 -2.77 30.39
C PRO A 334 -5.64 -2.31 28.96
N LEU A 335 -5.22 -3.10 27.97
CA LEU A 335 -5.53 -2.89 26.56
C LEU A 335 -6.93 -3.44 26.25
N GLU A 336 -7.88 -2.56 25.89
CA GLU A 336 -9.21 -2.99 25.44
C GLU A 336 -9.18 -3.41 23.95
N VAL A 337 -9.78 -4.56 23.66
CA VAL A 337 -9.85 -5.15 22.32
C VAL A 337 -11.29 -5.49 21.99
N THR A 338 -11.84 -4.93 20.92
CA THR A 338 -13.21 -5.24 20.46
C THR A 338 -13.18 -6.25 19.31
N LEU A 339 -13.95 -7.34 19.44
CA LEU A 339 -14.17 -8.33 18.38
C LEU A 339 -15.65 -8.33 17.99
N ASP A 340 -15.94 -8.04 16.73
CA ASP A 340 -17.31 -8.11 16.21
C ASP A 340 -17.75 -9.56 16.04
N ARG A 341 -19.05 -9.83 16.11
CA ARG A 341 -19.62 -11.14 15.74
C ARG A 341 -19.56 -11.33 14.24
N LEU A 342 -19.22 -12.55 13.82
CA LEU A 342 -19.28 -12.93 12.41
C LEU A 342 -20.73 -12.93 11.93
N VAL A 343 -20.92 -12.56 10.67
CA VAL A 343 -22.23 -12.43 10.04
C VAL A 343 -22.41 -13.56 9.03
N PRO A 344 -23.54 -14.29 9.09
CA PRO A 344 -23.79 -15.37 8.16
C PRO A 344 -24.11 -14.85 6.74
N VAL A 345 -23.49 -15.49 5.75
CA VAL A 345 -23.76 -15.33 4.32
C VAL A 345 -24.21 -16.67 3.78
N ARG A 346 -25.47 -16.73 3.34
CA ARG A 346 -26.14 -17.98 2.94
C ARG A 346 -26.51 -17.99 1.48
N GLY A 347 -26.42 -19.17 0.88
CA GLY A 347 -26.65 -19.34 -0.53
C GLY A 347 -26.91 -20.78 -0.96
N ARG A 348 -26.92 -20.98 -2.28
CA ARG A 348 -27.00 -22.30 -2.90
C ARG A 348 -26.03 -22.44 -4.06
N VAL A 349 -25.45 -23.62 -4.19
CA VAL A 349 -24.66 -24.03 -5.36
C VAL A 349 -25.53 -24.90 -6.25
N LEU A 350 -25.58 -24.55 -7.53
CA LEU A 350 -26.37 -25.23 -8.56
C LEU A 350 -25.46 -25.73 -9.68
N ASP A 351 -25.76 -26.89 -10.25
CA ASP A 351 -25.11 -27.40 -11.46
C ASP A 351 -25.48 -26.59 -12.73
N GLU A 352 -24.86 -26.94 -13.85
CA GLU A 352 -25.11 -26.28 -15.16
C GLU A 352 -26.59 -26.35 -15.61
N THR A 353 -27.36 -27.31 -15.10
CA THR A 353 -28.79 -27.52 -15.41
C THR A 353 -29.73 -26.90 -14.37
N GLY A 354 -29.19 -26.34 -13.29
CA GLY A 354 -29.92 -25.71 -12.20
C GLY A 354 -30.33 -26.63 -11.05
N ASN A 355 -29.82 -27.87 -10.97
CA ASN A 355 -30.06 -28.73 -9.80
C ASN A 355 -29.06 -28.40 -8.69
N PRO A 356 -29.38 -28.67 -7.41
CA PRO A 356 -28.42 -28.48 -6.33
C PRO A 356 -27.16 -29.36 -6.47
N ALA A 357 -26.00 -28.77 -6.17
CA ALA A 357 -24.70 -29.45 -6.19
C ALA A 357 -24.09 -29.49 -4.78
N ALA A 358 -23.78 -30.70 -4.31
CA ALA A 358 -23.27 -30.99 -2.97
C ALA A 358 -21.76 -31.20 -2.96
N GLY A 359 -21.11 -30.96 -1.81
CA GLY A 359 -19.68 -31.15 -1.62
C GLY A 359 -18.80 -30.14 -2.35
N ILE A 360 -19.37 -29.01 -2.79
CA ILE A 360 -18.63 -27.97 -3.51
C ILE A 360 -18.08 -26.95 -2.53
N THR A 361 -16.77 -26.70 -2.59
CA THR A 361 -16.13 -25.68 -1.74
C THR A 361 -16.45 -24.26 -2.23
N VAL A 362 -17.16 -23.52 -1.40
CA VAL A 362 -17.48 -22.11 -1.57
C VAL A 362 -16.53 -21.26 -0.75
N HIS A 363 -16.00 -20.18 -1.35
CA HIS A 363 -15.04 -19.28 -0.73
C HIS A 363 -15.53 -17.83 -0.77
N ALA A 364 -15.41 -17.12 0.34
CA ALA A 364 -15.62 -15.69 0.44
C ALA A 364 -14.32 -14.95 0.77
N THR A 365 -14.09 -13.83 0.08
CA THR A 365 -13.04 -12.87 0.45
C THR A 365 -13.65 -11.48 0.62
N GLY A 366 -13.29 -10.81 1.70
CA GLY A 366 -13.76 -9.49 2.08
C GLY A 366 -12.71 -8.40 1.91
N ALA A 367 -13.17 -7.16 1.84
CA ALA A 367 -12.35 -5.97 2.00
C ALA A 367 -13.14 -4.87 2.73
N GLY A 368 -12.48 -4.21 3.68
CA GLY A 368 -12.99 -3.02 4.36
C GLY A 368 -11.90 -1.95 4.51
N TYR A 369 -12.19 -0.92 5.31
CA TYR A 369 -11.22 0.14 5.61
C TYR A 369 -10.09 -0.31 6.54
N GLY A 370 -10.32 -1.36 7.34
CA GLY A 370 -9.33 -1.97 8.21
C GLY A 370 -8.26 -2.80 7.47
N TRP A 371 -7.23 -3.22 8.21
CA TRP A 371 -6.13 -4.01 7.68
C TRP A 371 -6.44 -5.50 7.55
N ASP A 372 -7.35 -6.01 8.38
CA ASP A 372 -7.68 -7.43 8.48
C ASP A 372 -8.89 -7.75 7.57
N ALA A 373 -8.60 -8.22 6.36
CA ALA A 373 -9.60 -8.67 5.40
C ALA A 373 -10.26 -9.98 5.86
N GLY A 374 -11.59 -10.02 5.80
CA GLY A 374 -12.36 -11.22 6.14
C GLY A 374 -12.24 -12.30 5.08
N ARG A 375 -12.19 -13.56 5.51
CA ARG A 375 -12.21 -14.74 4.65
C ARG A 375 -12.94 -15.86 5.36
N ASP A 376 -13.67 -16.65 4.58
CA ASP A 376 -14.24 -17.90 5.07
C ASP A 376 -14.46 -18.87 3.90
N GLN A 377 -14.54 -20.16 4.21
CA GLN A 377 -14.86 -21.20 3.24
C GLN A 377 -15.72 -22.29 3.86
N THR A 378 -16.59 -22.90 3.05
CA THR A 378 -17.48 -23.97 3.48
C THR A 378 -17.86 -24.87 2.31
N GLU A 379 -18.31 -26.09 2.57
CA GLU A 379 -18.82 -27.01 1.54
C GLU A 379 -20.35 -26.92 1.44
N SER A 380 -20.88 -27.07 0.24
CA SER A 380 -22.33 -27.15 0.04
C SER A 380 -22.90 -28.49 0.53
N ALA A 381 -24.07 -28.44 1.17
CA ALA A 381 -24.81 -29.61 1.62
C ALA A 381 -25.47 -30.38 0.45
N ASP A 382 -26.09 -31.53 0.74
CA ASP A 382 -26.80 -32.38 -0.22
C ASP A 382 -27.88 -31.63 -1.04
N ASP A 383 -28.49 -30.60 -0.45
CA ASP A 383 -29.49 -29.75 -1.10
C ASP A 383 -28.89 -28.49 -1.75
N GLY A 384 -27.56 -28.47 -1.90
CA GLY A 384 -26.75 -27.39 -2.45
C GLY A 384 -26.61 -26.17 -1.56
N SER A 385 -27.24 -26.13 -0.37
CA SER A 385 -27.14 -24.99 0.53
C SER A 385 -25.74 -24.84 1.14
N TYR A 386 -25.33 -23.60 1.41
CA TYR A 386 -24.06 -23.31 2.08
C TYR A 386 -24.22 -22.10 3.01
N GLU A 387 -23.39 -22.03 4.06
CA GLU A 387 -23.35 -20.94 5.03
C GLU A 387 -21.91 -20.59 5.40
N LEU A 388 -21.54 -19.33 5.16
CA LEU A 388 -20.24 -18.74 5.52
C LEU A 388 -20.43 -17.77 6.68
N HIS A 389 -19.43 -17.60 7.53
CA HIS A 389 -19.40 -16.68 8.66
C HIS A 389 -18.27 -15.67 8.49
N VAL A 390 -18.61 -14.45 8.09
CA VAL A 390 -17.62 -13.46 7.68
C VAL A 390 -17.64 -12.19 8.55
N PRO A 391 -16.50 -11.50 8.73
CA PRO A 391 -16.45 -10.21 9.43
C PRO A 391 -17.40 -9.14 8.86
N PRO A 392 -18.08 -8.35 9.70
CA PRO A 392 -18.91 -7.24 9.24
C PRO A 392 -18.08 -6.03 8.79
N GLU A 393 -18.77 -5.03 8.24
CA GLU A 393 -18.23 -3.75 7.74
C GLU A 393 -17.17 -3.94 6.65
N GLN A 394 -17.41 -4.93 5.78
CA GLN A 394 -16.64 -5.22 4.59
C GLN A 394 -17.58 -5.51 3.41
N ILE A 395 -17.09 -5.29 2.19
CA ILE A 395 -17.71 -5.84 0.99
C ILE A 395 -17.08 -7.18 0.65
N TYR A 396 -17.86 -8.11 0.10
CA TYR A 396 -17.42 -9.47 -0.19
C TYR A 396 -17.58 -9.85 -1.66
N MET A 397 -16.68 -10.72 -2.08
CA MET A 397 -16.79 -11.51 -3.30
C MET A 397 -16.89 -12.99 -2.91
N VAL A 398 -17.87 -13.69 -3.48
CA VAL A 398 -18.10 -15.13 -3.24
C VAL A 398 -17.93 -15.89 -4.56
N THR A 399 -17.20 -17.00 -4.52
CA THR A 399 -16.95 -17.86 -5.68
C THR A 399 -16.80 -19.32 -5.26
N VAL A 400 -16.69 -20.22 -6.24
CA VAL A 400 -16.35 -21.63 -6.04
C VAL A 400 -14.89 -21.84 -6.38
N VAL A 401 -14.20 -22.61 -5.54
CA VAL A 401 -12.84 -23.08 -5.81
C VAL A 401 -12.88 -24.60 -5.74
N ASP A 402 -12.98 -25.24 -6.89
CA ASP A 402 -13.01 -26.69 -7.04
C ASP A 402 -12.03 -27.13 -8.15
N GLU A 403 -11.56 -28.37 -8.12
CA GLU A 403 -10.62 -28.90 -9.13
C GLU A 403 -11.29 -29.08 -10.50
N ASP A 404 -12.58 -29.40 -10.51
CA ASP A 404 -13.33 -29.74 -11.72
C ASP A 404 -14.29 -28.61 -12.14
N TRP A 405 -14.72 -27.77 -11.21
CA TRP A 405 -15.76 -26.75 -11.42
C TRP A 405 -15.34 -25.35 -11.01
N VAL A 406 -15.93 -24.36 -11.70
CA VAL A 406 -15.88 -22.96 -11.28
C VAL A 406 -17.28 -22.38 -11.29
N ALA A 407 -17.45 -21.28 -10.57
CA ALA A 407 -18.62 -20.42 -10.68
C ALA A 407 -18.17 -19.00 -10.98
N ASP A 408 -18.99 -18.27 -11.73
CA ASP A 408 -18.81 -16.83 -11.88
C ASP A 408 -18.85 -16.21 -10.48
N ALA A 409 -17.90 -15.33 -10.19
CA ALA A 409 -17.88 -14.67 -8.90
C ALA A 409 -19.13 -13.80 -8.78
N VAL A 410 -19.88 -13.95 -7.68
CA VAL A 410 -20.96 -13.00 -7.36
C VAL A 410 -20.29 -11.73 -6.85
N PRO A 411 -20.36 -10.62 -7.61
CA PRO A 411 -19.55 -9.46 -7.31
C PRO A 411 -20.23 -8.57 -6.25
N GLY A 412 -19.43 -8.16 -5.27
CA GLY A 412 -19.62 -7.04 -4.33
C GLY A 412 -20.99 -6.86 -3.66
N PHE A 413 -21.17 -7.43 -2.47
CA PHE A 413 -22.21 -6.98 -1.53
C PHE A 413 -21.59 -6.56 -0.19
N ALA A 414 -22.20 -5.57 0.47
CA ALA A 414 -21.79 -5.15 1.80
C ALA A 414 -22.37 -6.09 2.87
N VAL A 415 -21.54 -6.43 3.86
CA VAL A 415 -21.94 -7.17 5.05
C VAL A 415 -21.87 -6.22 6.24
N HIS A 416 -22.98 -6.08 6.96
CA HIS A 416 -23.10 -5.22 8.13
C HIS A 416 -23.31 -6.02 9.40
N ALA A 417 -22.86 -5.47 10.53
CA ALA A 417 -23.03 -6.11 11.83
C ALA A 417 -24.51 -6.46 12.09
N GLY A 418 -24.78 -7.71 12.47
CA GLY A 418 -26.12 -8.22 12.76
C GLY A 418 -27.07 -8.31 11.56
N GLN A 419 -26.59 -8.15 10.32
CA GLN A 419 -27.40 -8.22 9.10
C GLN A 419 -26.96 -9.38 8.20
N PRO A 420 -27.54 -10.59 8.38
CA PRO A 420 -27.30 -11.73 7.49
C PRO A 420 -27.53 -11.40 6.02
N VAL A 421 -26.68 -11.96 5.15
CA VAL A 421 -26.88 -11.89 3.70
C VAL A 421 -27.41 -13.24 3.23
N GLU A 422 -28.48 -13.21 2.45
CA GLU A 422 -29.23 -14.40 2.05
C GLU A 422 -29.33 -14.47 0.51
N LYS A 423 -29.60 -15.67 0.00
CA LYS A 423 -29.93 -15.94 -1.42
C LYS A 423 -28.79 -15.63 -2.41
N ILE A 424 -27.55 -15.92 -2.03
CA ILE A 424 -26.44 -15.91 -2.98
C ILE A 424 -26.48 -17.23 -3.78
N GLU A 425 -26.79 -17.17 -5.07
CA GLU A 425 -26.77 -18.35 -5.94
C GLU A 425 -25.45 -18.41 -6.72
N LEU A 426 -24.78 -19.56 -6.67
CA LEU A 426 -23.59 -19.87 -7.46
C LEU A 426 -23.96 -20.96 -8.46
N ARG A 427 -23.71 -20.71 -9.75
CA ARG A 427 -23.95 -21.70 -10.81
C ARG A 427 -22.62 -22.24 -11.29
N LEU A 428 -22.47 -23.55 -11.17
CA LEU A 428 -21.30 -24.26 -11.66
C LEU A 428 -21.29 -24.26 -13.18
N ARG A 429 -20.08 -24.19 -13.70
CA ARG A 429 -19.76 -24.31 -15.11
C ARG A 429 -18.38 -24.93 -15.26
N LYS A 430 -18.09 -25.43 -16.45
CA LYS A 430 -16.74 -25.80 -16.82
C LYS A 430 -15.77 -24.60 -16.74
N PRO A 431 -14.56 -24.80 -16.22
CA PRO A 431 -13.54 -23.76 -16.17
C PRO A 431 -13.03 -23.39 -17.55
N THR A 432 -12.72 -22.11 -17.73
CA THR A 432 -11.79 -21.68 -18.75
C THR A 432 -10.39 -22.12 -18.35
N ARG A 433 -9.72 -22.90 -19.21
CA ARG A 433 -8.32 -23.30 -19.00
C ARG A 433 -7.40 -22.20 -19.52
N LEU A 434 -6.79 -21.45 -18.61
CA LEU A 434 -5.74 -20.51 -18.93
C LEU A 434 -4.40 -21.24 -18.92
N THR A 435 -3.73 -21.29 -20.07
CA THR A 435 -2.39 -21.89 -20.22
C THR A 435 -1.38 -20.84 -20.64
N GLY A 436 -0.12 -21.04 -20.28
CA GLY A 436 0.94 -20.16 -20.75
C GLY A 436 2.32 -20.68 -20.39
N ARG A 437 3.33 -19.93 -20.81
CA ARG A 437 4.73 -20.17 -20.47
C ARG A 437 5.33 -18.98 -19.74
N LEU A 438 6.04 -19.24 -18.65
CA LEU A 438 6.90 -18.27 -18.01
C LEU A 438 8.29 -18.31 -18.68
N THR A 439 8.74 -17.18 -19.21
CA THR A 439 10.04 -17.06 -19.87
C THR A 439 10.87 -15.87 -19.38
N ALA A 440 12.18 -16.00 -19.49
CA ALA A 440 13.15 -14.99 -19.09
C ALA A 440 13.32 -13.90 -20.15
N GLU A 441 13.34 -12.63 -19.75
CA GLU A 441 13.75 -11.53 -20.62
C GLU A 441 15.27 -11.29 -20.52
N PRO A 442 15.98 -11.03 -21.63
CA PRO A 442 15.54 -11.06 -23.03
C PRO A 442 15.75 -12.43 -23.71
N SER A 443 16.25 -13.46 -23.01
CA SER A 443 16.70 -14.70 -23.65
C SER A 443 15.55 -15.55 -24.22
N GLY A 444 14.35 -15.43 -23.65
CA GLY A 444 13.18 -16.25 -23.97
C GLY A 444 13.24 -17.66 -23.38
N ASP A 445 14.23 -17.95 -22.54
CA ASP A 445 14.39 -19.27 -21.94
C ASP A 445 13.24 -19.58 -20.96
N PRO A 446 12.72 -20.82 -20.93
CA PRO A 446 11.70 -21.21 -19.98
C PRO A 446 12.21 -21.17 -18.53
N ILE A 447 11.33 -20.80 -17.61
CA ILE A 447 11.62 -20.75 -16.18
C ILE A 447 10.80 -21.81 -15.46
N ALA A 448 11.46 -22.85 -14.95
CA ALA A 448 10.84 -23.95 -14.25
C ALA A 448 10.76 -23.74 -12.73
N ALA A 449 9.81 -24.42 -12.08
CA ALA A 449 9.62 -24.42 -10.62
C ALA A 449 9.46 -23.01 -10.01
N GLU A 450 8.82 -22.11 -10.75
CA GLU A 450 8.57 -20.73 -10.34
C GLU A 450 7.07 -20.43 -10.27
N ARG A 451 6.69 -19.53 -9.35
CA ARG A 451 5.29 -19.24 -9.08
C ARG A 451 4.72 -18.18 -10.00
N VAL A 452 3.69 -18.52 -10.75
CA VAL A 452 2.85 -17.55 -11.49
C VAL A 452 1.62 -17.23 -10.65
N LEU A 453 1.19 -15.97 -10.64
CA LEU A 453 0.07 -15.48 -9.85
C LEU A 453 -1.03 -14.96 -10.75
N VAL A 454 -2.28 -15.33 -10.47
CA VAL A 454 -3.48 -14.75 -11.10
C VAL A 454 -4.32 -14.08 -10.03
N TYR A 455 -4.57 -12.79 -10.21
CA TYR A 455 -5.42 -11.97 -9.37
C TYR A 455 -6.84 -11.94 -9.95
N GLN A 456 -7.84 -12.25 -9.15
CA GLN A 456 -9.25 -12.04 -9.47
C GLN A 456 -9.80 -10.91 -8.62
N TYR A 457 -10.51 -9.99 -9.24
CA TYR A 457 -11.03 -8.82 -8.57
C TYR A 457 -12.56 -8.82 -8.48
N GLY A 458 -13.08 -8.49 -7.30
CA GLY A 458 -14.49 -8.13 -7.12
C GLY A 458 -14.78 -6.69 -7.51
N ASP A 459 -16.03 -6.29 -7.29
CA ASP A 459 -16.45 -4.88 -7.38
C ASP A 459 -15.82 -4.05 -6.27
N ASP A 460 -15.50 -2.79 -6.57
CA ASP A 460 -15.08 -1.84 -5.55
C ASP A 460 -16.29 -1.17 -4.88
N LEU A 461 -16.08 -0.66 -3.66
CA LEU A 461 -17.17 -0.10 -2.84
C LEU A 461 -18.00 0.97 -3.57
N ASP A 462 -17.35 1.84 -4.36
CA ASP A 462 -18.02 2.94 -5.06
C ASP A 462 -18.88 2.47 -6.23
N SER A 463 -18.61 1.27 -6.76
CA SER A 463 -19.37 0.65 -7.85
C SER A 463 -20.65 -0.05 -7.37
N ILE A 464 -20.79 -0.35 -6.08
CA ILE A 464 -21.93 -1.07 -5.51
C ILE A 464 -23.02 -0.08 -5.10
N ALA A 465 -24.15 -0.09 -5.83
CA ALA A 465 -25.22 0.87 -5.63
C ALA A 465 -25.81 0.83 -4.20
N GLY A 466 -25.70 1.95 -3.47
CA GLY A 466 -26.25 2.10 -2.13
C GLY A 466 -25.41 1.46 -1.01
N ALA A 467 -24.28 0.84 -1.33
CA ALA A 467 -23.36 0.32 -0.32
C ALA A 467 -22.60 1.47 0.37
N SER A 468 -22.41 1.33 1.67
CA SER A 468 -21.52 2.16 2.47
C SER A 468 -20.98 1.31 3.60
N LEU A 469 -19.78 1.60 4.11
CA LEU A 469 -19.20 0.90 5.26
C LEU A 469 -18.83 1.92 6.34
N LYS A 470 -18.82 1.51 7.61
CA LYS A 470 -18.27 2.36 8.69
C LYS A 470 -16.80 2.68 8.39
N ASN A 471 -16.45 3.97 8.42
CA ASN A 471 -15.09 4.46 8.23
C ASN A 471 -14.71 5.46 9.35
N PRO A 472 -14.64 5.01 10.61
CA PRO A 472 -14.42 5.90 11.76
C PRO A 472 -13.07 6.62 11.70
N GLU A 473 -12.06 6.01 11.09
CA GLU A 473 -10.71 6.58 10.93
C GLU A 473 -10.60 7.52 9.72
N ASN A 474 -11.67 7.67 8.92
CA ASN A 474 -11.67 8.43 7.67
C ASN A 474 -10.55 7.98 6.71
N SER A 475 -10.31 6.67 6.67
CA SER A 475 -9.32 6.03 5.84
C SER A 475 -9.61 6.27 4.37
N ARG A 476 -8.56 6.59 3.60
CA ARG A 476 -8.62 6.74 2.13
C ARG A 476 -8.31 5.42 1.39
N ARG A 477 -8.31 4.30 2.11
CA ARG A 477 -8.02 2.98 1.53
C ARG A 477 -9.04 2.67 0.43
N TYR A 478 -8.53 2.26 -0.73
CA TYR A 478 -9.37 1.71 -1.79
C TYR A 478 -9.87 0.33 -1.36
N VAL A 479 -11.19 0.16 -1.30
CA VAL A 479 -11.84 -1.05 -0.80
C VAL A 479 -12.29 -1.90 -1.98
N ARG A 480 -11.58 -3.02 -2.22
CA ARG A 480 -11.88 -3.97 -3.28
C ARG A 480 -11.46 -5.40 -2.89
N PRO A 481 -12.38 -6.36 -2.81
CA PRO A 481 -12.06 -7.76 -2.56
C PRO A 481 -11.18 -8.33 -3.67
N THR A 482 -10.18 -9.13 -3.30
CA THR A 482 -9.21 -9.70 -4.25
C THR A 482 -8.87 -11.12 -3.85
N ILE A 483 -8.99 -12.06 -4.79
CA ILE A 483 -8.52 -13.45 -4.65
C ILE A 483 -7.22 -13.59 -5.44
N VAL A 484 -6.24 -14.30 -4.88
CA VAL A 484 -4.97 -14.59 -5.56
C VAL A 484 -4.85 -16.11 -5.70
N LYS A 485 -4.77 -16.57 -6.94
CA LYS A 485 -4.44 -17.96 -7.29
C LYS A 485 -2.97 -18.05 -7.67
N ALA A 486 -2.31 -19.15 -7.30
CA ALA A 486 -0.92 -19.39 -7.64
C ALA A 486 -0.75 -20.80 -8.18
N THR A 487 0.14 -20.96 -9.15
CA THR A 487 0.59 -22.26 -9.65
C THR A 487 2.09 -22.22 -9.88
N GLU A 488 2.73 -23.38 -9.91
CA GLU A 488 4.17 -23.51 -10.20
C GLU A 488 4.36 -23.98 -11.63
N THR A 489 5.41 -23.47 -12.29
CA THR A 489 5.74 -23.85 -13.66
C THR A 489 6.43 -25.21 -13.73
N ASP A 490 6.13 -25.97 -14.78
CA ASP A 490 6.82 -27.24 -15.06
C ASP A 490 8.26 -27.03 -15.57
N GLN A 491 8.96 -28.12 -15.90
CA GLN A 491 10.34 -28.07 -16.44
C GLN A 491 10.49 -27.29 -17.75
N ASP A 492 9.39 -27.18 -18.51
CA ASP A 492 9.31 -26.40 -19.74
C ASP A 492 8.82 -24.97 -19.46
N GLY A 493 8.65 -24.55 -18.21
CA GLY A 493 8.13 -23.24 -17.83
C GLY A 493 6.62 -23.07 -18.05
N ARG A 494 5.87 -24.16 -18.30
CA ARG A 494 4.43 -24.09 -18.58
C ARG A 494 3.64 -24.02 -17.29
N PHE A 495 2.52 -23.33 -17.33
CA PHE A 495 1.57 -23.24 -16.23
C PHE A 495 0.13 -23.37 -16.73
N GLU A 496 -0.77 -23.75 -15.82
CA GLU A 496 -2.20 -23.83 -16.06
C GLU A 496 -2.99 -23.29 -14.87
N PHE A 497 -4.06 -22.54 -15.16
CA PHE A 497 -5.09 -22.13 -14.21
C PHE A 497 -6.48 -22.50 -14.70
N LEU A 498 -7.35 -22.85 -13.75
CA LEU A 498 -8.78 -23.06 -13.96
C LEU A 498 -9.55 -21.84 -13.42
N LEU A 499 -10.20 -21.10 -14.31
CA LEU A 499 -10.79 -19.80 -14.02
C LEU A 499 -12.25 -19.73 -14.48
N GLY A 500 -13.08 -19.03 -13.71
CA GLY A 500 -14.46 -18.67 -14.07
C GLY A 500 -14.51 -17.32 -14.80
N ASP A 501 -15.72 -16.83 -15.07
CA ASP A 501 -15.86 -15.51 -15.70
C ASP A 501 -15.48 -14.41 -14.69
N GLY A 502 -14.87 -13.34 -15.22
CA GLY A 502 -14.45 -12.21 -14.40
C GLY A 502 -13.27 -11.43 -14.96
N SER A 503 -12.88 -10.42 -14.18
CA SER A 503 -11.73 -9.57 -14.45
C SER A 503 -10.50 -10.06 -13.70
N TYR A 504 -9.41 -10.26 -14.44
CA TYR A 504 -8.19 -10.81 -13.89
C TYR A 504 -6.97 -9.98 -14.27
N ASP A 505 -5.89 -10.13 -13.50
CA ASP A 505 -4.55 -9.92 -14.02
C ASP A 505 -3.65 -11.11 -13.72
N ILE A 506 -2.65 -11.34 -14.58
CA ILE A 506 -1.60 -12.35 -14.38
C ILE A 506 -0.26 -11.66 -14.15
N ARG A 507 0.53 -12.21 -13.22
CA ARG A 507 1.82 -11.66 -12.80
C ARG A 507 2.90 -12.73 -12.68
N PRO A 508 4.16 -12.41 -13.05
CA PRO A 508 5.31 -13.28 -12.76
C PRO A 508 5.63 -13.31 -11.25
N PRO A 509 6.53 -14.20 -10.79
CA PRO A 509 6.84 -14.39 -9.36
C PRO A 509 7.13 -13.10 -8.58
N ARG A 510 7.80 -12.13 -9.20
CA ARG A 510 8.17 -10.84 -8.60
C ARG A 510 7.19 -9.70 -8.85
N GLN A 511 6.08 -9.95 -9.54
CA GLN A 511 5.01 -8.99 -9.82
C GLN A 511 5.47 -7.69 -10.50
N GLU A 512 6.54 -7.76 -11.28
CA GLU A 512 7.12 -6.62 -11.99
C GLU A 512 6.19 -6.08 -13.08
N LYS A 513 5.35 -6.97 -13.64
CA LYS A 513 4.36 -6.69 -14.67
C LYS A 513 3.01 -7.31 -14.27
N ALA A 514 1.94 -6.69 -14.74
CA ALA A 514 0.59 -7.22 -14.63
C ALA A 514 -0.07 -7.14 -16.00
N GLU A 515 -0.57 -8.27 -16.49
CA GLU A 515 -1.32 -8.33 -17.74
C GLU A 515 -2.79 -8.55 -17.41
N GLU A 516 -3.62 -7.53 -17.66
CA GLU A 516 -5.05 -7.59 -17.42
C GLU A 516 -5.76 -8.36 -18.55
N PHE A 517 -6.72 -9.20 -18.19
CA PHE A 517 -7.55 -9.94 -19.13
C PHE A 517 -8.95 -10.19 -18.58
N GLN A 518 -9.88 -10.55 -19.48
CA GLN A 518 -11.26 -10.90 -19.16
C GLN A 518 -11.53 -12.35 -19.55
N ILE A 519 -12.31 -13.02 -18.70
CA ILE A 519 -12.92 -14.30 -19.05
C ILE A 519 -14.43 -14.11 -19.17
N SER A 520 -14.97 -14.58 -20.29
CA SER A 520 -16.39 -14.46 -20.64
C SER A 520 -16.86 -15.72 -21.36
N GLY A 521 -16.71 -16.87 -20.71
CA GLY A 521 -17.28 -18.14 -21.15
C GLY A 521 -16.49 -18.96 -22.16
N GLN A 522 -15.29 -18.53 -22.55
CA GLN A 522 -14.41 -19.27 -23.46
C GLN A 522 -13.84 -20.57 -22.84
N ASP A 523 -13.63 -21.62 -23.62
CA ASP A 523 -13.12 -22.91 -23.10
C ASP A 523 -11.63 -22.84 -22.71
N GLN A 524 -10.83 -22.10 -23.49
CA GLN A 524 -9.38 -22.00 -23.31
C GLN A 524 -8.90 -20.58 -23.61
N LEU A 525 -7.84 -20.16 -22.91
CA LEU A 525 -7.14 -18.91 -23.15
C LEU A 525 -5.63 -19.16 -23.02
N ALA A 526 -4.83 -18.55 -23.90
CA ALA A 526 -3.38 -18.65 -23.85
C ALA A 526 -2.76 -17.27 -23.60
N ILE A 527 -2.02 -17.13 -22.49
CA ILE A 527 -1.28 -15.91 -22.15
C ILE A 527 0.09 -16.33 -21.65
N ASP A 528 1.14 -15.96 -22.39
CA ASP A 528 2.52 -16.15 -21.94
C ASP A 528 2.93 -15.01 -21.01
N VAL A 529 3.76 -15.31 -20.03
CA VAL A 529 4.24 -14.33 -19.05
C VAL A 529 5.76 -14.24 -19.17
N THR A 530 6.28 -13.02 -19.14
CA THR A 530 7.72 -12.78 -19.16
C THR A 530 8.16 -12.09 -17.88
N THR A 531 9.40 -12.34 -17.47
CA THR A 531 10.00 -11.66 -16.32
C THR A 531 11.49 -11.45 -16.54
N GLU A 532 12.04 -10.37 -15.98
CA GLU A 532 13.49 -10.21 -15.93
C GLU A 532 14.05 -11.19 -14.88
N ILE A 533 14.87 -12.16 -15.30
CA ILE A 533 15.63 -12.95 -14.33
C ILE A 533 16.75 -12.05 -13.79
N GLN A 534 16.51 -11.52 -12.60
CA GLN A 534 17.53 -10.73 -11.93
C GLN A 534 18.67 -11.65 -11.48
N LYS A 535 19.82 -11.42 -12.09
CA LYS A 535 21.05 -12.15 -11.78
C LYS A 535 21.53 -11.75 -10.39
N LYS A 536 21.81 -12.75 -9.56
CA LYS A 536 22.59 -12.54 -8.34
C LYS A 536 24.06 -12.33 -8.69
N VAL A 537 24.67 -11.33 -8.08
CA VAL A 537 26.08 -10.97 -8.23
C VAL A 537 26.74 -10.87 -6.86
N LYS A 538 28.02 -11.24 -6.82
CA LYS A 538 28.84 -11.09 -5.62
C LYS A 538 29.47 -9.70 -5.61
N LEU A 539 29.08 -8.88 -4.64
CA LEU A 539 29.74 -7.62 -4.31
C LEU A 539 30.81 -7.89 -3.25
N ILE A 540 32.03 -7.43 -3.50
CA ILE A 540 33.14 -7.48 -2.54
C ILE A 540 33.58 -6.05 -2.26
N GLY A 541 33.79 -5.68 -1.01
CA GLY A 541 34.27 -4.36 -0.70
C GLY A 541 35.15 -4.29 0.54
N VAL A 542 35.62 -3.09 0.80
CA VAL A 542 36.48 -2.76 1.94
C VAL A 542 36.09 -1.38 2.49
N THR A 543 36.01 -1.29 3.81
CA THR A 543 35.78 -0.05 4.55
C THR A 543 37.08 0.46 5.15
N ARG A 544 37.33 1.76 5.00
CA ARG A 544 38.52 2.43 5.51
C ARG A 544 38.16 3.74 6.18
N HIS A 545 38.99 4.18 7.10
CA HIS A 545 38.89 5.53 7.64
C HIS A 545 39.34 6.54 6.57
N HIS A 546 38.60 7.65 6.43
CA HIS A 546 38.84 8.61 5.35
C HIS A 546 40.23 9.27 5.40
N GLU A 547 40.72 9.64 6.59
CA GLU A 547 41.96 10.41 6.73
C GLU A 547 43.25 9.57 6.63
N ASP A 548 43.32 8.44 7.32
CA ASP A 548 44.54 7.65 7.51
C ASP A 548 44.53 6.32 6.72
N ASN A 549 43.44 6.05 5.99
CA ASN A 549 43.26 4.88 5.13
C ASN A 549 43.32 3.52 5.87
N ARG A 550 43.26 3.52 7.21
CA ARG A 550 43.29 2.27 7.99
C ARG A 550 42.03 1.44 7.72
N PRO A 551 42.14 0.11 7.61
CA PRO A 551 40.96 -0.76 7.56
C PRO A 551 40.05 -0.57 8.77
N LEU A 552 38.74 -0.65 8.56
CA LEU A 552 37.75 -0.53 9.62
C LEU A 552 37.00 -1.86 9.79
N PRO A 553 37.27 -2.62 10.87
CA PRO A 553 36.52 -3.83 11.18
C PRO A 553 35.18 -3.52 11.84
N GLN A 554 34.27 -4.50 11.88
CA GLN A 554 32.99 -4.40 12.57
C GLN A 554 32.13 -3.21 12.10
N ILE A 555 32.27 -2.82 10.84
CA ILE A 555 31.40 -1.84 10.20
C ILE A 555 30.14 -2.56 9.74
N ARG A 556 28.98 -2.03 10.13
CA ARG A 556 27.69 -2.49 9.66
C ARG A 556 27.38 -1.82 8.33
N LEU A 557 27.21 -2.62 7.29
CA LEU A 557 26.71 -2.18 6.00
C LEU A 557 25.23 -2.51 5.85
N THR A 558 24.49 -1.60 5.21
CA THR A 558 23.10 -1.81 4.80
C THR A 558 22.95 -1.38 3.34
N GLY A 559 22.51 -2.30 2.49
CA GLY A 559 22.17 -2.03 1.09
C GLY A 559 20.68 -1.89 0.90
N ALA A 560 20.24 -0.77 0.32
CA ALA A 560 18.85 -0.54 -0.08
C ALA A 560 18.71 -0.50 -1.60
N SER A 561 17.89 -1.39 -2.16
CA SER A 561 17.64 -1.44 -3.62
C SER A 561 16.77 -0.25 -4.06
N GLN A 562 17.11 0.35 -5.20
CA GLN A 562 16.29 1.38 -5.84
C GLN A 562 15.05 0.83 -6.57
N ARG A 563 14.87 -0.50 -6.68
CA ARG A 563 13.60 -1.07 -7.18
C ARG A 563 12.53 -1.13 -6.10
N PHE A 564 12.91 -1.06 -4.82
CA PHE A 564 12.07 -1.27 -3.62
C PHE A 564 11.33 -2.62 -3.55
N SER A 565 11.35 -3.40 -4.63
CA SER A 565 10.93 -4.80 -4.70
C SER A 565 12.09 -5.79 -4.53
N GLY A 566 13.34 -5.31 -4.63
CA GLY A 566 14.54 -6.10 -4.38
C GLY A 566 14.78 -6.33 -2.89
N ASP A 567 15.64 -7.30 -2.57
CA ASP A 567 16.02 -7.60 -1.19
C ASP A 567 17.05 -6.59 -0.67
N ASP A 568 16.64 -5.77 0.29
CA ASP A 568 17.59 -5.02 1.12
C ASP A 568 18.50 -6.03 1.86
N TRP A 569 19.76 -5.67 2.05
CA TRP A 569 20.74 -6.56 2.67
C TRP A 569 21.56 -5.88 3.77
N GLN A 570 22.11 -6.66 4.68
CA GLN A 570 23.06 -6.22 5.69
C GLN A 570 24.33 -7.09 5.68
N ALA A 571 25.46 -6.52 6.06
CA ALA A 571 26.72 -7.24 6.22
C ALA A 571 27.65 -6.60 7.25
N GLY A 572 28.58 -7.38 7.77
CA GLY A 572 29.67 -6.91 8.63
C GLY A 572 31.02 -6.92 7.89
N THR A 573 31.99 -6.16 8.39
CA THR A 573 33.39 -6.24 7.93
C THR A 573 34.25 -7.05 8.89
N ASP A 574 35.19 -7.81 8.32
CA ASP A 574 36.22 -8.54 9.09
C ASP A 574 37.35 -7.62 9.59
N ASP A 575 38.38 -8.21 10.21
CA ASP A 575 39.53 -7.50 10.79
C ASP A 575 40.30 -6.65 9.76
N GLU A 576 40.26 -7.04 8.47
CA GLU A 576 40.82 -6.31 7.34
C GLU A 576 39.86 -5.28 6.73
N GLY A 577 38.72 -5.03 7.39
CA GLY A 577 37.66 -4.13 6.93
C GLY A 577 36.94 -4.62 5.67
N ALA A 578 37.07 -5.89 5.30
CA ALA A 578 36.53 -6.42 4.07
C ALA A 578 35.18 -7.12 4.28
N PHE A 579 34.26 -6.95 3.34
CA PHE A 579 32.95 -7.62 3.31
C PHE A 579 32.70 -8.30 1.97
N ALA A 580 31.77 -9.25 1.95
CA ALA A 580 31.26 -9.83 0.71
C ALA A 580 29.78 -10.15 0.83
N VAL A 581 28.98 -9.72 -0.13
CA VAL A 581 27.53 -9.98 -0.17
C VAL A 581 27.10 -10.55 -1.51
N GLU A 582 26.12 -11.44 -1.50
CA GLU A 582 25.37 -11.83 -2.69
C GLU A 582 24.13 -10.95 -2.80
N ARG A 583 24.03 -10.17 -3.89
CA ARG A 583 22.93 -9.22 -4.11
C ARG A 583 22.33 -9.38 -5.50
N LEU A 584 21.13 -8.88 -5.73
CA LEU A 584 20.59 -8.71 -7.08
C LEU A 584 21.38 -7.63 -7.81
N ALA A 585 21.63 -7.81 -9.11
CA ALA A 585 22.35 -6.86 -9.96
C ALA A 585 21.50 -5.61 -10.28
N GLU A 586 21.30 -4.76 -9.28
CA GLU A 586 20.44 -3.56 -9.33
C GLU A 586 21.16 -2.33 -8.79
N PRO A 587 20.76 -1.11 -9.15
CA PRO A 587 21.23 0.09 -8.47
C PRO A 587 20.88 0.03 -6.97
N THR A 588 21.86 0.31 -6.11
CA THR A 588 21.74 0.10 -4.66
C THR A 588 22.44 1.21 -3.90
N TYR A 589 21.78 1.78 -2.89
CA TYR A 589 22.45 2.65 -1.93
C TYR A 589 23.07 1.79 -0.84
N VAL A 590 24.34 2.02 -0.53
CA VAL A 590 25.06 1.31 0.52
C VAL A 590 25.42 2.31 1.61
N HIS A 591 24.88 2.10 2.80
CA HIS A 591 25.20 2.83 4.01
C HIS A 591 26.14 1.99 4.87
N ALA A 592 27.20 2.59 5.38
CA ALA A 592 28.17 1.95 6.25
C ALA A 592 28.38 2.80 7.50
N VAL A 593 28.18 2.22 8.67
CA VAL A 593 28.39 2.89 9.97
C VAL A 593 29.08 1.96 10.96
N ASN A 594 29.89 2.53 11.84
CA ASN A 594 30.41 1.80 12.99
C ASN A 594 29.35 1.68 14.10
N ALA A 595 29.64 0.86 15.12
CA ALA A 595 28.67 0.51 16.15
C ALA A 595 28.14 1.71 16.97
N ASP A 596 28.98 2.70 17.27
CA ASP A 596 28.60 3.92 17.98
C ASP A 596 28.10 5.04 17.04
N GLN A 597 28.00 4.74 15.74
CA GLN A 597 27.58 5.64 14.67
C GLN A 597 28.41 6.92 14.55
N THR A 598 29.62 7.00 15.12
CA THR A 598 30.50 8.19 15.02
C THR A 598 31.21 8.30 13.67
N LEU A 599 31.27 7.22 12.90
CA LEU A 599 31.86 7.16 11.57
C LEU A 599 30.84 6.59 10.59
N GLY A 600 30.67 7.25 9.45
CA GLY A 600 29.67 6.88 8.47
C GLY A 600 30.04 7.20 7.03
N ALA A 601 29.43 6.48 6.08
CA ALA A 601 29.50 6.75 4.66
C ALA A 601 28.24 6.22 3.96
N VAL A 602 27.80 6.91 2.90
CA VAL A 602 26.79 6.41 1.97
C VAL A 602 27.35 6.50 0.56
N ALA A 603 27.16 5.44 -0.22
CA ALA A 603 27.54 5.37 -1.62
C ALA A 603 26.38 4.83 -2.47
N VAL A 604 26.34 5.23 -3.74
CA VAL A 604 25.40 4.68 -4.72
C VAL A 604 26.15 3.75 -5.65
N LEU A 605 25.69 2.51 -5.71
CA LEU A 605 26.27 1.41 -6.47
C LEU A 605 25.47 1.20 -7.75
N ALA A 606 26.13 1.14 -8.91
CA ALA A 606 25.49 0.76 -10.16
C ALA A 606 25.13 -0.74 -10.19
N ALA A 607 24.19 -1.13 -11.05
CA ALA A 607 23.69 -2.51 -11.16
C ALA A 607 24.78 -3.57 -11.41
N ASP A 608 25.75 -3.25 -12.26
CA ASP A 608 26.85 -4.13 -12.68
C ASP A 608 28.11 -4.00 -11.81
N GLN A 609 28.10 -3.08 -10.84
CA GLN A 609 29.25 -2.83 -9.97
C GLN A 609 29.34 -3.92 -8.88
N ASN A 610 30.45 -4.66 -8.92
CA ASN A 610 30.73 -5.81 -8.04
C ASN A 610 31.88 -5.55 -7.06
N LYS A 611 32.42 -4.32 -7.04
CA LYS A 611 33.48 -3.90 -6.12
C LYS A 611 33.24 -2.48 -5.62
N ILE A 612 33.52 -2.24 -4.34
CA ILE A 612 33.40 -0.91 -3.73
C ILE A 612 34.44 -0.72 -2.62
N GLU A 613 35.00 0.49 -2.52
CA GLU A 613 35.74 0.96 -1.35
C GLU A 613 34.90 2.07 -0.71
N MET A 614 34.65 1.97 0.59
CA MET A 614 33.91 2.99 1.34
C MET A 614 34.84 3.65 2.35
N ARG A 615 34.92 4.98 2.30
CA ARG A 615 35.71 5.78 3.23
C ARG A 615 34.77 6.46 4.21
N LEU A 616 34.88 6.08 5.47
CA LEU A 616 34.02 6.59 6.53
C LEU A 616 34.62 7.86 7.13
N GLU A 617 33.75 8.85 7.32
CA GLU A 617 34.06 10.17 7.89
C GLU A 617 33.29 10.37 9.21
N PRO A 618 33.71 11.32 10.07
CA PRO A 618 32.95 11.67 11.26
C PRO A 618 31.52 12.06 10.93
N THR A 619 30.54 11.39 11.54
CA THR A 619 29.13 11.76 11.41
C THR A 619 28.83 13.04 12.18
N GLY A 620 27.88 13.83 11.68
CA GLY A 620 27.33 14.95 12.43
C GLY A 620 26.14 14.57 13.29
N ARG A 621 25.58 15.58 13.96
CA ARG A 621 24.41 15.48 14.82
C ARG A 621 23.52 16.71 14.61
N ALA A 622 22.23 16.55 14.86
CA ALA A 622 21.27 17.65 14.85
C ALA A 622 20.45 17.70 16.14
N THR A 623 20.12 18.90 16.60
CA THR A 623 19.27 19.13 17.78
C THR A 623 18.16 20.10 17.47
N GLY A 624 17.06 20.03 18.21
CA GLY A 624 15.97 20.99 18.05
C GLY A 624 14.90 20.86 19.12
N VAL A 625 13.86 21.70 19.03
CA VAL A 625 12.71 21.72 19.94
C VAL A 625 11.41 21.63 19.16
N VAL A 626 10.57 20.65 19.48
CA VAL A 626 9.22 20.51 18.93
C VAL A 626 8.19 21.12 19.88
N LEU A 627 7.30 21.93 19.31
CA LEU A 627 6.19 22.58 20.00
C LEU A 627 4.86 22.04 19.50
N GLN A 628 3.83 22.20 20.35
CA GLN A 628 2.45 21.91 19.99
C GLN A 628 1.99 22.77 18.80
N THR A 629 1.06 22.24 18.00
CA THR A 629 0.58 22.88 16.77
C THR A 629 0.22 24.36 16.96
N ASP A 630 -0.66 24.64 17.92
CA ASP A 630 -1.27 25.97 18.10
C ASP A 630 -0.78 26.71 19.37
N SER A 631 0.33 26.30 19.98
CA SER A 631 0.86 26.97 21.18
C SER A 631 2.38 26.89 21.33
N GLU A 632 2.97 27.76 22.15
CA GLU A 632 4.40 27.69 22.50
C GLU A 632 4.75 26.56 23.48
N ALA A 633 3.78 25.72 23.86
CA ALA A 633 4.03 24.60 24.77
C ALA A 633 4.91 23.54 24.09
N PRO A 634 5.87 22.94 24.82
CA PRO A 634 6.68 21.85 24.30
C PRO A 634 5.84 20.61 24.02
N ALA A 635 6.19 19.89 22.97
CA ALA A 635 5.58 18.61 22.64
C ALA A 635 6.50 17.48 23.12
N ALA A 636 6.20 16.92 24.30
CA ALA A 636 6.94 15.83 24.91
C ALA A 636 6.48 14.46 24.40
N SER A 637 7.36 13.46 24.45
CA SER A 637 7.09 12.07 24.05
C SER A 637 6.61 11.93 22.59
N ILE A 638 7.04 12.83 21.72
CA ILE A 638 6.77 12.77 20.28
C ILE A 638 7.89 11.98 19.61
N LYS A 639 7.52 10.91 18.90
CA LYS A 639 8.43 10.15 18.04
C LYS A 639 8.66 10.90 16.72
N ILE A 640 9.94 11.07 16.36
CA ILE A 640 10.41 11.72 15.14
C ILE A 640 11.23 10.69 14.37
N HIS A 641 10.76 10.30 13.20
CA HIS A 641 11.49 9.46 12.27
C HIS A 641 12.32 10.33 11.33
N TYR A 642 13.59 10.02 11.16
CA TYR A 642 14.46 10.73 10.22
C TYR A 642 15.17 9.75 9.29
N GLY A 643 15.53 10.21 8.09
CA GLY A 643 16.27 9.39 7.14
C GLY A 643 16.52 10.09 5.81
N ILE A 644 17.46 9.53 5.05
CA ILE A 644 17.82 9.96 3.70
C ILE A 644 16.75 9.51 2.72
N ARG A 645 16.28 10.43 1.89
CA ARG A 645 15.35 10.12 0.80
C ARG A 645 16.06 9.33 -0.31
N VAL A 646 15.78 8.03 -0.40
CA VAL A 646 16.25 7.17 -1.49
C VAL A 646 15.17 7.11 -2.56
N PRO A 647 15.40 7.61 -3.79
CA PRO A 647 14.45 7.52 -4.89
C PRO A 647 14.51 6.14 -5.58
N ASP A 648 13.39 5.73 -6.19
CA ASP A 648 13.41 4.58 -7.08
C ASP A 648 14.23 4.87 -8.36
N GLU A 649 14.56 3.84 -9.13
CA GLU A 649 15.38 3.97 -10.36
C GLU A 649 14.83 5.02 -11.35
N LYS A 650 13.51 5.25 -11.34
CA LYS A 650 12.80 6.15 -12.26
C LYS A 650 12.43 7.48 -11.61
N ASN A 651 12.84 7.72 -10.37
CA ASN A 651 12.51 8.88 -9.55
C ASN A 651 10.99 9.20 -9.50
N ARG A 652 10.15 8.17 -9.57
CA ARG A 652 8.68 8.22 -9.49
C ARG A 652 8.19 8.13 -8.06
N THR A 653 8.95 7.46 -7.20
CA THR A 653 8.66 7.30 -5.78
C THR A 653 9.96 7.25 -4.99
N TRP A 654 9.86 7.23 -3.67
CA TRP A 654 11.01 7.20 -2.77
C TRP A 654 10.65 6.51 -1.45
N SER A 655 11.68 6.11 -0.73
CA SER A 655 11.61 5.63 0.64
C SER A 655 12.68 6.35 1.45
N ASN A 656 12.37 6.81 2.65
CA ASN A 656 13.42 7.30 3.54
C ASN A 656 14.13 6.11 4.18
N ARG A 657 15.46 6.10 4.13
CA ARG A 657 16.35 5.03 4.56
C ARG A 657 17.51 5.60 5.36
N PHE A 658 18.27 4.74 6.03
CA PHE A 658 19.53 5.12 6.68
C PHE A 658 19.41 6.25 7.72
N GLY A 659 18.31 6.26 8.47
CA GLY A 659 18.19 7.08 9.67
C GLY A 659 17.51 6.28 10.78
N ASP A 660 17.05 6.97 11.82
CA ASP A 660 16.52 6.34 13.03
C ASP A 660 15.29 7.08 13.55
N THR A 661 14.94 6.84 14.81
CA THR A 661 13.86 7.48 15.54
C THR A 661 14.42 8.23 16.76
N ALA A 662 14.02 9.48 16.93
CA ALA A 662 14.26 10.26 18.14
C ALA A 662 12.94 10.49 18.90
N VAL A 663 13.00 10.60 20.23
CA VAL A 663 11.83 10.92 21.06
C VAL A 663 12.09 12.23 21.80
N THR A 664 11.12 13.13 21.78
CA THR A 664 11.25 14.41 22.48
C THR A 664 11.16 14.26 24.01
N ASP A 665 12.02 14.97 24.73
CA ASP A 665 12.00 15.04 26.19
C ASP A 665 10.81 15.86 26.73
N SER A 666 10.71 16.03 28.06
CA SER A 666 9.65 16.83 28.70
C SER A 666 9.63 18.30 28.26
N ASN A 667 10.72 18.81 27.67
CA ASN A 667 10.87 20.16 27.16
C ASN A 667 10.72 20.21 25.63
N GLY A 668 10.30 19.11 24.98
CA GLY A 668 10.16 19.01 23.55
C GLY A 668 11.49 18.89 22.79
N LYS A 669 12.62 18.71 23.49
CA LYS A 669 13.94 18.64 22.86
C LYS A 669 14.19 17.26 22.30
N PHE A 670 14.83 17.20 21.14
CA PHE A 670 15.31 15.95 20.54
C PHE A 670 16.75 16.09 20.07
N VAL A 671 17.39 14.94 19.85
CA VAL A 671 18.73 14.81 19.28
C VAL A 671 18.69 13.73 18.20
N LEU A 672 19.24 14.05 17.03
CA LEU A 672 19.52 13.10 15.96
C LEU A 672 21.03 12.84 15.96
N GLU A 673 21.42 11.59 16.08
CA GLU A 673 22.82 11.14 16.11
C GLU A 673 23.16 10.41 14.80
N GLY A 674 24.44 10.24 14.48
CA GLY A 674 24.87 9.38 13.36
C GLY A 674 24.56 9.92 11.96
N LEU A 675 24.44 11.24 11.79
CA LEU A 675 24.11 11.84 10.49
C LEU A 675 25.34 11.79 9.56
N VAL A 676 25.30 10.92 8.54
CA VAL A 676 26.35 10.84 7.52
C VAL A 676 26.47 12.16 6.74
N PRO A 677 27.68 12.76 6.64
CA PRO A 677 27.87 14.05 5.98
C PRO A 677 27.50 14.06 4.50
N GLY A 678 27.07 15.21 3.99
CA GLY A 678 26.76 15.39 2.57
C GLY A 678 25.34 14.99 2.15
N TRP A 679 24.58 14.33 3.04
CA TRP A 679 23.22 13.85 2.77
C TRP A 679 22.15 14.66 3.49
N GLU A 680 21.00 14.83 2.84
CA GLU A 680 19.83 15.47 3.43
C GLU A 680 18.94 14.44 4.13
N TYR A 681 18.66 14.68 5.42
CA TYR A 681 17.80 13.86 6.26
C TYR A 681 16.46 14.57 6.41
N GLU A 682 15.37 13.92 5.97
CA GLU A 682 14.01 14.41 6.18
C GLU A 682 13.46 13.89 7.52
N LEU A 683 12.84 14.77 8.31
CA LEU A 683 12.23 14.46 9.59
C LEU A 683 10.70 14.41 9.46
N ASN A 684 10.11 13.33 9.95
CA ASN A 684 8.69 13.05 9.87
C ASN A 684 8.15 12.60 11.23
N LEU A 685 6.93 13.03 11.56
CA LEU A 685 6.17 12.51 12.70
C LEU A 685 5.46 11.21 12.32
N GLU A 686 4.82 10.58 13.29
CA GLU A 686 3.96 9.42 13.04
C GLU A 686 2.78 9.76 12.12
N SER A 687 2.32 8.76 11.37
CA SER A 687 1.14 8.91 10.51
C SER A 687 -0.07 9.23 11.36
N ARG A 688 -0.87 10.19 10.90
CA ARG A 688 -2.17 10.53 11.46
C ARG A 688 -3.25 9.54 10.99
N PRO A 689 -4.40 9.46 11.69
CA PRO A 689 -5.55 8.68 11.24
C PRO A 689 -6.01 9.04 9.82
N ASP A 690 -5.84 10.30 9.41
CA ASP A 690 -6.18 10.77 8.05
C ASP A 690 -5.17 10.32 6.95
N GLY A 691 -4.20 9.48 7.32
CA GLY A 691 -3.14 8.94 6.46
C GLY A 691 -2.06 9.94 6.09
N THR A 692 -2.03 11.13 6.70
CA THR A 692 -0.96 12.11 6.47
C THR A 692 0.21 11.87 7.41
N ILE A 693 1.43 12.01 6.90
CA ILE A 693 2.67 11.96 7.67
C ILE A 693 3.19 13.40 7.76
N PRO A 694 3.09 14.06 8.92
CA PRO A 694 3.53 15.45 9.05
C PRO A 694 5.07 15.54 9.03
N GLY A 695 5.64 16.31 8.11
CA GLY A 695 7.07 16.61 8.10
C GLY A 695 7.42 17.75 9.07
N LEU A 696 8.56 17.65 9.74
CA LEU A 696 9.15 18.72 10.56
C LEU A 696 10.20 19.55 9.81
N GLY A 697 10.67 19.07 8.66
CA GLY A 697 11.70 19.72 7.85
C GLY A 697 12.81 18.73 7.47
N SER A 698 13.96 19.26 7.10
CA SER A 698 15.15 18.46 6.78
C SER A 698 16.42 19.08 7.38
N VAL A 699 17.49 18.30 7.47
CA VAL A 699 18.81 18.74 7.92
C VAL A 699 19.91 18.07 7.10
N LYS A 700 20.98 18.80 6.84
CA LYS A 700 22.23 18.30 6.25
C LYS A 700 23.38 18.74 7.16
N VAL A 701 24.39 17.89 7.30
CA VAL A 701 25.56 18.13 8.15
C VAL A 701 26.85 18.01 7.35
N GLU A 702 27.87 18.75 7.79
CA GLU A 702 29.28 18.57 7.44
C GLU A 702 29.94 17.55 8.39
N PRO A 703 31.16 17.04 8.06
CA PRO A 703 31.84 16.05 8.90
C PRO A 703 32.03 16.51 10.36
N GLY A 704 31.44 15.77 11.30
CA GLY A 704 31.49 16.05 12.74
C GLY A 704 30.74 17.31 13.19
N GLU A 705 29.86 17.87 12.36
CA GLU A 705 29.10 19.09 12.67
C GLU A 705 27.94 18.83 13.63
N ASP A 706 27.73 19.75 14.58
CA ASP A 706 26.53 19.84 15.41
C ASP A 706 25.62 20.96 14.91
N VAL A 707 24.45 20.61 14.37
CA VAL A 707 23.46 21.57 13.84
C VAL A 707 22.32 21.82 14.84
N ASP A 708 21.97 23.08 15.06
CA ASP A 708 20.74 23.47 15.78
C ASP A 708 19.64 23.81 14.76
N MET A 709 18.61 22.94 14.70
CA MET A 709 17.43 23.10 13.85
C MET A 709 16.42 24.11 14.42
N GLY A 710 16.66 24.63 15.62
CA GLY A 710 15.81 25.62 16.26
C GLY A 710 14.46 25.05 16.71
N ARG A 711 13.42 25.89 16.66
CA ARG A 711 12.07 25.57 17.15
C ARG A 711 11.16 25.23 15.97
N MET A 712 10.50 24.08 16.05
CA MET A 712 9.58 23.58 15.04
C MET A 712 8.21 23.30 15.67
N ARG A 713 7.14 23.36 14.86
CA ARG A 713 5.77 23.11 15.32
C ARG A 713 5.23 21.86 14.64
N ILE A 714 4.46 21.06 15.38
CA ILE A 714 3.67 19.98 14.79
C ILE A 714 2.72 20.60 13.75
N PRO A 715 2.83 20.28 12.44
CA PRO A 715 2.00 20.90 11.42
C PRO A 715 0.51 20.66 11.67
N ALA A 716 -0.39 21.61 11.44
CA ALA A 716 -1.82 21.36 11.67
C ALA A 716 -2.36 20.20 10.81
N PRO A 717 -3.37 19.43 11.30
CA PRO A 717 -4.07 18.45 10.47
C PRO A 717 -4.61 19.10 9.20
N ARG A 718 -4.50 18.41 8.06
CA ARG A 718 -5.17 18.89 6.84
C ARG A 718 -6.67 18.80 7.10
N LYS A 719 -7.38 19.91 6.95
CA LYS A 719 -8.85 19.87 7.00
C LYS A 719 -9.34 18.92 5.91
N PRO A 720 -10.10 17.86 6.24
CA PRO A 720 -10.66 16.97 5.24
C PRO A 720 -11.42 17.80 4.20
N TYR A 721 -11.15 17.57 2.92
CA TYR A 721 -11.97 18.18 1.88
C TYR A 721 -13.36 17.54 1.99
N VAL A 722 -14.31 18.29 2.51
CA VAL A 722 -15.73 17.97 2.41
C VAL A 722 -16.19 18.55 1.07
N PRO A 723 -16.52 17.72 0.07
CA PRO A 723 -17.04 18.24 -1.19
C PRO A 723 -18.28 19.09 -0.90
N PRO A 724 -18.39 20.31 -1.46
CA PRO A 724 -19.55 21.14 -1.22
C PRO A 724 -20.80 20.43 -1.77
N THR A 725 -21.85 20.43 -0.96
CA THR A 725 -23.19 19.97 -1.33
C THR A 725 -23.71 20.73 -2.55
N LEU A 726 -24.70 20.18 -3.25
CA LEU A 726 -25.31 20.87 -4.38
C LEU A 726 -25.85 22.26 -3.98
N ASP A 727 -26.41 22.37 -2.77
CA ASP A 727 -26.91 23.63 -2.21
C ASP A 727 -25.80 24.67 -1.98
N GLU A 728 -24.67 24.26 -1.40
CA GLU A 728 -23.50 25.13 -1.25
C GLU A 728 -22.94 25.58 -2.62
N ARG A 729 -22.91 24.68 -3.61
CA ARG A 729 -22.48 25.03 -4.97
C ARG A 729 -23.43 26.00 -5.66
N ILE A 730 -24.74 25.85 -5.47
CA ILE A 730 -25.75 26.80 -5.98
C ILE A 730 -25.56 28.17 -5.33
N ALA A 731 -25.44 28.20 -3.99
CA ALA A 731 -25.20 29.43 -3.23
C ALA A 731 -23.92 30.13 -3.70
N GLN A 732 -22.82 29.39 -3.88
CA GLN A 732 -21.56 29.94 -4.38
C GLN A 732 -21.68 30.48 -5.82
N ALA A 733 -22.34 29.75 -6.71
CA ALA A 733 -22.51 30.19 -8.10
C ALA A 733 -23.37 31.45 -8.24
N MET A 734 -24.34 31.64 -7.33
CA MET A 734 -25.19 32.83 -7.25
C MET A 734 -24.55 33.98 -6.48
N GLY A 735 -23.77 33.69 -5.44
CA GLY A 735 -23.14 34.66 -4.55
C GLY A 735 -21.89 35.35 -5.09
N VAL A 736 -21.66 35.31 -6.40
CA VAL A 736 -20.54 36.04 -7.03
C VAL A 736 -20.83 37.54 -6.98
N ALA A 737 -19.95 38.30 -6.32
CA ALA A 737 -20.13 39.73 -6.07
C ALA A 737 -20.27 40.58 -7.35
N GLY A 738 -21.10 41.62 -7.28
CA GLY A 738 -21.37 42.58 -8.35
C GLY A 738 -22.74 42.40 -9.01
N SER A 739 -23.25 43.46 -9.64
CA SER A 739 -24.50 43.41 -10.41
C SER A 739 -24.40 42.46 -11.60
N VAL A 740 -25.54 42.09 -12.19
CA VAL A 740 -25.57 41.25 -13.40
C VAL A 740 -24.73 41.87 -14.52
N SER A 741 -24.85 43.20 -14.71
CA SER A 741 -24.09 43.94 -15.72
C SER A 741 -22.59 43.98 -15.39
N GLU A 742 -22.18 44.23 -14.15
CA GLU A 742 -20.76 44.19 -13.76
C GLU A 742 -20.14 42.81 -13.98
N ARG A 743 -20.84 41.76 -13.57
CA ARG A 743 -20.40 40.37 -13.77
C ARG A 743 -20.29 40.03 -15.25
N PHE A 744 -21.25 40.47 -16.06
CA PHE A 744 -21.24 40.32 -17.51
C PHE A 744 -20.01 41.00 -18.13
N HIS A 745 -19.75 42.27 -17.80
CA HIS A 745 -18.60 43.02 -18.32
C HIS A 745 -17.25 42.39 -17.90
N ARG A 746 -17.16 41.76 -16.73
CA ARG A 746 -15.97 40.97 -16.33
C ARG A 746 -15.86 39.63 -17.06
N ALA A 747 -16.98 39.01 -17.44
CA ALA A 747 -16.99 37.69 -18.05
C ALA A 747 -16.60 37.72 -19.54
N ILE A 748 -17.01 38.75 -20.29
CA ILE A 748 -16.76 38.82 -21.73
C ILE A 748 -15.27 38.80 -22.11
N PRO A 749 -14.37 39.59 -21.49
CA PRO A 749 -12.94 39.51 -21.77
C PRO A 749 -12.36 38.12 -21.51
N ARG A 750 -12.83 37.43 -20.45
CA ARG A 750 -12.42 36.05 -20.16
C ARG A 750 -12.90 35.08 -21.24
N CYS A 751 -14.13 35.21 -21.71
CA CYS A 751 -14.66 34.44 -22.83
C CYS A 751 -13.84 34.63 -24.11
N GLN A 752 -13.36 35.86 -24.38
CA GLN A 752 -12.49 36.14 -25.53
C GLN A 752 -11.13 35.46 -25.38
N LEU A 753 -10.51 35.53 -24.20
CA LEU A 753 -9.23 34.90 -23.88
C LEU A 753 -9.28 33.38 -23.88
N SER A 754 -10.39 32.78 -23.45
CA SER A 754 -10.58 31.34 -23.41
C SER A 754 -11.28 30.80 -24.65
N LYS A 755 -11.68 31.64 -25.61
CA LYS A 755 -12.51 31.24 -26.76
C LYS A 755 -13.79 30.48 -26.34
N GLN A 756 -14.38 30.85 -25.20
CA GLN A 756 -15.65 30.31 -24.71
C GLN A 756 -16.80 31.26 -25.06
N LYS A 757 -18.02 30.74 -25.08
CA LYS A 757 -19.24 31.56 -25.04
C LYS A 757 -19.67 31.77 -23.59
N LEU A 758 -20.45 32.80 -23.29
CA LEU A 758 -21.01 32.98 -21.96
C LEU A 758 -22.39 32.33 -21.90
N LEU A 759 -22.57 31.36 -21.00
CA LEU A 759 -23.87 30.77 -20.68
C LEU A 759 -24.39 31.41 -19.38
N VAL A 760 -25.42 32.23 -19.50
CA VAL A 760 -26.10 32.84 -18.35
C VAL A 760 -27.32 32.00 -17.97
N VAL A 761 -27.42 31.64 -16.71
CA VAL A 761 -28.48 30.80 -16.15
C VAL A 761 -29.26 31.66 -15.16
N LEU A 762 -30.52 31.97 -15.50
CA LEU A 762 -31.41 32.73 -14.63
C LEU A 762 -32.36 31.81 -13.88
N GLY A 763 -32.61 32.09 -12.60
CA GLY A 763 -33.67 31.44 -11.83
C GLY A 763 -33.60 31.77 -10.34
N ALA A 764 -34.69 31.50 -9.62
CA ALA A 764 -34.70 31.56 -8.17
C ALA A 764 -33.91 30.37 -7.58
N ALA A 765 -33.19 30.60 -6.48
CA ALA A 765 -32.32 29.58 -5.86
C ALA A 765 -33.05 28.29 -5.46
N ASP A 766 -34.33 28.41 -5.10
CA ASP A 766 -35.23 27.33 -4.69
C ASP A 766 -36.06 26.74 -5.86
N SER A 767 -35.84 27.22 -7.09
CA SER A 767 -36.52 26.69 -8.28
C SER A 767 -36.07 25.25 -8.60
N PRO A 768 -37.00 24.29 -8.72
CA PRO A 768 -36.68 22.92 -9.13
C PRO A 768 -35.92 22.86 -10.46
N ARG A 769 -36.21 23.78 -11.40
CA ARG A 769 -35.58 23.84 -12.72
C ARG A 769 -34.11 24.26 -12.65
N LEU A 770 -33.82 25.28 -11.85
CA LEU A 770 -32.44 25.69 -11.59
C LEU A 770 -31.67 24.58 -10.87
N ARG A 771 -32.26 23.99 -9.82
CA ARG A 771 -31.63 22.89 -9.10
C ARG A 771 -31.28 21.74 -10.05
N ARG A 772 -32.20 21.36 -10.93
CA ARG A 772 -31.99 20.33 -11.94
C ARG A 772 -30.87 20.70 -12.91
N PHE A 773 -30.82 21.92 -13.43
CA PHE A 773 -29.70 22.37 -14.26
C PHE A 773 -28.35 22.31 -13.52
N MET A 774 -28.32 22.75 -12.27
CA MET A 774 -27.09 22.78 -11.46
C MET A 774 -26.62 21.36 -11.14
N GLN A 775 -27.55 20.42 -10.93
CA GLN A 775 -27.25 19.01 -10.86
C GLN A 775 -26.59 18.50 -12.14
N LEU A 776 -27.16 18.80 -13.32
CA LEU A 776 -26.53 18.45 -14.61
C LEU A 776 -25.13 19.05 -14.73
N ARG A 777 -24.97 20.32 -14.34
CA ARG A 777 -23.68 21.02 -14.42
C ARG A 777 -22.57 20.36 -13.62
N TYR A 778 -22.87 19.89 -12.41
CA TYR A 778 -21.87 19.38 -11.48
C TYR A 778 -21.72 17.85 -11.50
N GLU A 779 -22.79 17.11 -11.76
CA GLU A 779 -22.85 15.66 -11.55
C GLU A 779 -22.92 14.87 -12.87
N ASP A 780 -23.45 15.45 -13.96
CA ASP A 780 -23.73 14.69 -15.18
C ASP A 780 -22.53 14.58 -16.14
N LYS A 781 -22.29 13.35 -16.64
CA LYS A 781 -21.17 13.04 -17.55
C LYS A 781 -21.38 13.55 -18.98
N ASP A 782 -22.61 13.65 -19.47
CA ASP A 782 -22.89 14.12 -20.83
C ASP A 782 -22.83 15.64 -20.92
N TYR A 783 -23.28 16.35 -19.88
CA TYR A 783 -23.09 17.79 -19.78
C TYR A 783 -21.60 18.18 -19.80
N ARG A 784 -20.72 17.41 -19.15
CA ARG A 784 -19.26 17.65 -19.20
C ARG A 784 -18.71 17.71 -20.63
N LYS A 785 -19.32 17.01 -21.60
CA LYS A 785 -18.87 17.00 -23.00
C LYS A 785 -19.15 18.32 -23.74
N VAL A 786 -20.05 19.16 -23.22
CA VAL A 786 -20.40 20.46 -23.82
C VAL A 786 -20.02 21.64 -22.91
N ARG A 787 -19.81 21.39 -21.61
CA ARG A 787 -19.50 22.40 -20.59
C ARG A 787 -18.32 23.29 -20.96
N ASP A 788 -17.25 22.70 -21.46
CA ASP A 788 -15.95 23.38 -21.56
C ASP A 788 -15.93 24.49 -22.62
N ASP A 789 -16.94 24.56 -23.50
CA ASP A 789 -17.15 25.66 -24.46
C ASP A 789 -17.91 26.86 -23.89
N PHE A 790 -18.42 26.76 -22.66
CA PHE A 790 -19.21 27.80 -22.03
C PHE A 790 -18.64 28.21 -20.67
N LEU A 791 -18.32 29.49 -20.53
CA LEU A 791 -18.17 30.11 -19.23
C LEU A 791 -19.57 30.30 -18.64
N THR A 792 -19.86 29.69 -17.49
CA THR A 792 -21.22 29.74 -16.91
C THR A 792 -21.34 30.83 -15.85
N MET A 793 -22.33 31.71 -16.00
CA MET A 793 -22.71 32.73 -15.02
C MET A 793 -24.13 32.44 -14.50
N VAL A 794 -24.28 32.22 -13.20
CA VAL A 794 -25.60 31.97 -12.59
C VAL A 794 -26.10 33.26 -11.95
N VAL A 795 -27.32 33.66 -12.30
CA VAL A 795 -27.97 34.89 -11.86
C VAL A 795 -29.21 34.52 -11.03
N SER A 796 -29.22 34.94 -9.78
CA SER A 796 -30.39 34.83 -8.91
C SER A 796 -31.48 35.77 -9.39
N THR A 797 -32.72 35.27 -9.45
CA THR A 797 -33.92 36.10 -9.62
C THR A 797 -34.83 36.01 -8.39
N LYS A 798 -34.29 35.57 -7.25
CA LYS A 798 -35.03 35.37 -5.99
C LYS A 798 -35.48 36.71 -5.39
N ASP A 799 -34.53 37.62 -5.17
CA ASP A 799 -34.79 38.89 -4.51
C ASP A 799 -35.21 39.97 -5.52
N PRO A 800 -36.08 40.92 -5.15
CA PRO A 800 -36.60 41.94 -6.08
C PRO A 800 -35.52 42.78 -6.75
N LYS A 801 -34.42 43.06 -6.05
CA LYS A 801 -33.27 43.81 -6.58
C LYS A 801 -32.59 43.03 -7.71
N ASP A 802 -32.16 41.80 -7.43
CA ASP A 802 -31.47 40.96 -8.42
C ASP A 802 -32.35 40.66 -9.63
N ARG A 803 -33.66 40.50 -9.41
CA ARG A 803 -34.65 40.34 -10.48
C ARG A 803 -34.74 41.60 -11.35
N GLY A 804 -34.76 42.80 -10.75
CA GLY A 804 -34.75 44.06 -11.49
C GLY A 804 -33.44 44.26 -12.29
N ASP A 805 -32.30 43.94 -11.67
CA ASP A 805 -30.99 44.00 -12.33
C ASP A 805 -30.91 43.02 -13.53
N ALA A 806 -31.46 41.81 -13.37
CA ALA A 806 -31.54 40.82 -14.44
C ALA A 806 -32.48 41.24 -15.58
N GLU A 807 -33.63 41.83 -15.24
CA GLU A 807 -34.60 42.36 -16.22
C GLU A 807 -33.99 43.49 -17.05
N GLN A 808 -33.32 44.44 -16.39
CA GLN A 808 -32.61 45.51 -17.07
C GLN A 808 -31.52 44.98 -18.00
N TRP A 809 -30.70 44.04 -17.52
CA TRP A 809 -29.64 43.44 -18.33
C TRP A 809 -30.18 42.68 -19.55
N LEU A 810 -31.29 41.94 -19.42
CA LEU A 810 -31.94 41.28 -20.56
C LEU A 810 -32.42 42.30 -21.60
N HIS A 811 -32.97 43.43 -21.16
CA HIS A 811 -33.38 44.52 -22.05
C HIS A 811 -32.19 45.14 -22.78
N GLU A 812 -31.08 45.41 -22.09
CA GLU A 812 -29.82 45.89 -22.69
C GLU A 812 -29.26 44.90 -23.72
N LEU A 813 -29.38 43.60 -23.45
CA LEU A 813 -28.95 42.52 -24.34
C LEU A 813 -29.90 42.25 -25.52
N GLN A 814 -31.08 42.90 -25.54
CA GLN A 814 -32.16 42.64 -26.51
C GLN A 814 -32.70 41.20 -26.43
N ALA A 815 -32.74 40.64 -25.23
CA ALA A 815 -33.26 39.31 -24.91
C ALA A 815 -34.70 39.39 -24.34
N ASP A 816 -35.41 38.25 -24.27
CA ASP A 816 -36.74 38.18 -23.63
C ASP A 816 -36.59 38.42 -22.11
N SER A 817 -37.20 39.50 -21.63
CA SER A 817 -37.23 39.93 -20.23
C SER A 817 -38.57 39.66 -19.54
N SER A 818 -39.45 38.82 -20.12
CA SER A 818 -40.76 38.50 -19.55
C SER A 818 -40.66 37.81 -18.18
N GLN A 819 -41.76 37.80 -17.41
CA GLN A 819 -41.84 37.07 -16.14
C GLN A 819 -41.49 35.58 -16.31
N ARG A 820 -41.85 34.99 -17.45
CA ARG A 820 -41.49 33.61 -17.80
C ARG A 820 -39.97 33.45 -17.96
N ALA A 821 -39.31 34.38 -18.64
CA ALA A 821 -37.87 34.35 -18.81
C ALA A 821 -37.13 34.53 -17.48
N LEU A 822 -37.61 35.42 -16.61
CA LEU A 822 -37.05 35.66 -15.27
C LEU A 822 -37.30 34.50 -14.29
N ALA A 823 -38.29 33.65 -14.54
CA ALA A 823 -38.54 32.45 -13.72
C ALA A 823 -37.46 31.37 -13.94
N PHE A 824 -37.11 31.09 -15.20
CA PHE A 824 -35.97 30.28 -15.58
C PHE A 824 -35.62 30.47 -17.06
N SER A 825 -34.35 30.82 -17.35
CA SER A 825 -33.82 30.89 -18.72
C SER A 825 -32.37 30.47 -18.79
N LEU A 826 -32.01 29.89 -19.93
CA LEU A 826 -30.63 29.75 -20.39
C LEU A 826 -30.39 30.75 -21.52
N VAL A 827 -29.38 31.60 -21.38
CA VAL A 827 -29.01 32.64 -22.35
C VAL A 827 -27.58 32.40 -22.79
N VAL A 828 -27.37 32.24 -24.09
CA VAL A 828 -26.04 32.09 -24.70
C VAL A 828 -25.64 33.43 -25.33
N VAL A 829 -24.49 33.94 -24.90
CA VAL A 829 -23.90 35.18 -25.39
C VAL A 829 -22.55 34.88 -26.06
N GLY A 830 -22.30 35.53 -27.19
CA GLY A 830 -21.05 35.44 -27.93
C GLY A 830 -19.87 36.11 -27.23
N GLN A 831 -18.68 35.85 -27.76
CA GLN A 831 -17.44 36.49 -27.32
C GLN A 831 -17.41 38.00 -27.58
N ASP A 832 -18.28 38.49 -28.48
CA ASP A 832 -18.49 39.91 -28.77
C ASP A 832 -19.52 40.57 -27.83
N GLY A 833 -20.05 39.83 -26.85
CA GLY A 833 -21.05 40.33 -25.92
C GLY A 833 -22.47 40.38 -26.48
N LYS A 834 -22.73 39.84 -27.68
CA LYS A 834 -24.07 39.84 -28.28
C LYS A 834 -24.85 38.57 -27.98
N LEU A 835 -26.17 38.70 -27.90
CA LEU A 835 -27.09 37.58 -27.77
C LEU A 835 -26.92 36.62 -28.96
N ILE A 836 -26.73 35.33 -28.69
CA ILE A 836 -26.77 34.26 -29.69
C ILE A 836 -28.12 33.55 -29.63
N ALA A 837 -28.54 33.12 -28.44
CA ALA A 837 -29.77 32.39 -28.24
C ALA A 837 -30.27 32.50 -26.81
N GLN A 838 -31.57 32.33 -26.62
CA GLN A 838 -32.21 32.21 -25.31
C GLN A 838 -33.27 31.12 -25.38
N LYS A 839 -33.37 30.31 -24.32
CA LYS A 839 -34.45 29.36 -24.11
C LYS A 839 -35.03 29.54 -22.71
N SER A 840 -36.33 29.77 -22.63
CA SER A 840 -37.07 29.78 -21.38
C SER A 840 -37.69 28.40 -21.12
N GLY A 841 -37.97 28.12 -19.84
CA GLY A 841 -38.56 26.87 -19.32
C GLY A 841 -39.07 25.87 -20.36
N ASP A 842 -40.25 26.13 -20.94
CA ASP A 842 -41.03 25.14 -21.71
C ASP A 842 -40.35 24.60 -22.97
N ASP A 843 -39.31 25.24 -23.50
CA ASP A 843 -38.61 24.79 -24.71
C ASP A 843 -37.60 23.66 -24.44
N LEU A 844 -37.28 23.42 -23.16
CA LEU A 844 -36.28 22.44 -22.72
C LEU A 844 -36.88 21.41 -21.74
N MET A 845 -38.21 21.41 -21.57
CA MET A 845 -38.89 20.50 -20.65
C MET A 845 -39.39 19.24 -21.35
N VAL A 846 -39.33 18.12 -20.63
CA VAL A 846 -40.04 16.87 -20.95
C VAL A 846 -40.67 16.40 -19.64
N ASP A 847 -41.96 16.05 -19.65
CA ASP A 847 -42.72 15.60 -18.46
C ASP A 847 -42.60 16.55 -17.25
N GLU A 848 -42.72 17.87 -17.50
CA GLU A 848 -42.61 18.94 -16.50
C GLU A 848 -41.25 19.08 -15.80
N GLU A 849 -40.23 18.32 -16.23
CA GLU A 849 -38.84 18.43 -15.76
C GLU A 849 -37.89 18.96 -16.83
N LEU A 850 -36.77 19.57 -16.41
CA LEU A 850 -35.73 20.03 -17.33
C LEU A 850 -35.01 18.81 -17.92
N SER A 851 -35.17 18.60 -19.22
CA SER A 851 -34.61 17.44 -19.92
C SER A 851 -33.11 17.60 -20.15
N LYS A 852 -32.33 16.60 -19.68
CA LYS A 852 -30.88 16.52 -19.94
C LYS A 852 -30.59 16.58 -21.43
N ASP A 853 -31.25 15.73 -22.21
CA ASP A 853 -30.95 15.55 -23.63
C ASP A 853 -31.30 16.82 -24.42
N ALA A 854 -32.41 17.49 -24.09
CA ALA A 854 -32.77 18.76 -24.68
C ALA A 854 -31.72 19.85 -24.37
N VAL A 855 -31.28 19.97 -23.12
CA VAL A 855 -30.25 20.95 -22.71
C VAL A 855 -28.92 20.69 -23.41
N VAL A 856 -28.44 19.43 -23.39
CA VAL A 856 -27.14 19.06 -23.98
C VAL A 856 -27.17 19.23 -25.50
N GLN A 857 -28.24 18.81 -26.18
CA GLN A 857 -28.37 18.95 -27.63
C GLN A 857 -28.44 20.43 -28.03
N TRP A 858 -29.18 21.24 -27.28
CA TRP A 858 -29.26 22.67 -27.51
C TRP A 858 -27.92 23.38 -27.28
N LEU A 859 -27.20 23.11 -26.19
CA LEU A 859 -25.86 23.68 -25.99
C LEU A 859 -24.89 23.25 -27.09
N ARG A 860 -24.93 21.97 -27.49
CA ARG A 860 -24.08 21.43 -28.56
C ARG A 860 -24.30 22.15 -29.89
N SER A 861 -25.54 22.54 -30.23
CA SER A 861 -25.82 23.27 -31.47
C SER A 861 -25.22 24.69 -31.49
N HIS A 862 -24.69 25.17 -30.36
CA HIS A 862 -24.02 26.45 -30.25
C HIS A 862 -22.52 26.30 -30.03
N ILE A 863 -21.93 25.12 -30.17
CA ILE A 863 -20.47 24.96 -30.18
C ILE A 863 -19.97 25.29 -31.60
N GLY A 864 -18.92 26.10 -31.70
CA GLY A 864 -18.31 26.46 -32.99
C GLY A 864 -17.32 25.38 -33.46
N ASP A 865 -16.74 25.57 -34.63
CA ASP A 865 -15.68 24.68 -35.11
C ASP A 865 -14.46 24.78 -34.19
N PRO A 866 -13.81 23.65 -33.83
CA PRO A 866 -12.60 23.65 -33.04
C PRO A 866 -11.49 24.42 -33.75
N VAL A 867 -10.68 25.17 -32.99
CA VAL A 867 -9.46 25.78 -33.52
C VAL A 867 -8.47 24.67 -33.87
N ASP A 868 -7.84 24.78 -35.05
CA ASP A 868 -6.73 23.93 -35.46
C ASP A 868 -5.44 24.45 -34.79
N ALA A 869 -4.93 23.68 -33.84
CA ALA A 869 -3.76 24.07 -33.05
C ALA A 869 -2.48 24.12 -33.90
N ARG A 870 -2.36 23.26 -34.92
CA ARG A 870 -1.19 23.21 -35.79
C ARG A 870 -1.15 24.44 -36.68
N LYS A 871 -2.28 24.76 -37.30
CA LYS A 871 -2.43 25.99 -38.08
C LYS A 871 -2.16 27.24 -37.22
N LEU A 872 -2.68 27.29 -35.99
CA LEU A 872 -2.45 28.40 -35.06
C LEU A 872 -0.95 28.58 -34.74
N LEU A 873 -0.23 27.48 -34.50
CA LEU A 873 1.21 27.51 -34.25
C LEU A 873 1.98 27.99 -35.49
N GLU A 874 1.68 27.44 -36.66
CA GLU A 874 2.31 27.84 -37.94
C GLU A 874 2.12 29.34 -38.23
N GLU A 875 0.90 29.85 -38.07
CA GLU A 875 0.61 31.27 -38.25
C GLU A 875 1.36 32.15 -37.24
N ALA A 876 1.48 31.70 -35.99
CA ALA A 876 2.23 32.42 -34.95
C ALA A 876 3.73 32.46 -35.24
N LEU A 877 4.32 31.36 -35.74
CA LEU A 877 5.73 31.31 -36.11
C LEU A 877 6.03 32.22 -37.32
N VAL A 878 5.17 32.22 -38.34
CA VAL A 878 5.29 33.15 -39.48
C VAL A 878 5.21 34.61 -39.02
N GLN A 879 4.29 34.91 -38.09
CA GLN A 879 4.19 36.26 -37.53
C GLN A 879 5.41 36.61 -36.68
N ALA A 880 5.93 35.66 -35.90
CA ALA A 880 7.13 35.84 -35.07
C ALA A 880 8.35 36.17 -35.92
N GLU A 881 8.53 35.47 -37.05
CA GLU A 881 9.59 35.78 -38.01
C GLU A 881 9.44 37.19 -38.59
N LYS A 882 8.22 37.56 -39.01
CA LYS A 882 7.93 38.87 -39.61
C LYS A 882 8.13 40.03 -38.65
N GLU A 883 7.73 39.87 -37.38
CA GLU A 883 7.83 40.90 -36.35
C GLU A 883 9.17 40.87 -35.59
N ASN A 884 10.05 39.91 -35.90
CA ASN A 884 11.26 39.64 -35.11
C ASN A 884 10.94 39.44 -33.63
N LYS A 885 10.05 38.48 -33.35
CA LYS A 885 9.60 38.07 -32.02
C LYS A 885 9.82 36.58 -31.78
N ARG A 886 9.63 36.15 -30.54
CA ARG A 886 9.59 34.75 -30.09
C ARG A 886 8.16 34.34 -29.79
N VAL A 887 7.89 33.04 -29.58
CA VAL A 887 6.52 32.57 -29.30
C VAL A 887 6.46 31.87 -27.94
N ILE A 888 5.64 32.40 -27.03
CA ILE A 888 5.22 31.71 -25.80
C ILE A 888 4.04 30.80 -26.16
N VAL A 889 4.25 29.49 -26.07
CA VAL A 889 3.22 28.49 -26.27
C VAL A 889 2.75 27.96 -24.92
N GLN A 890 1.50 28.24 -24.54
CA GLN A 890 0.92 27.82 -23.27
C GLN A 890 -0.05 26.64 -23.45
N GLU A 891 0.26 25.49 -22.88
CA GLU A 891 -0.73 24.42 -22.68
C GLU A 891 -1.74 24.85 -21.60
N THR A 892 -3.02 24.75 -21.92
CA THR A 892 -4.10 25.25 -21.06
C THR A 892 -5.40 24.46 -21.21
N ALA A 893 -6.34 24.71 -20.33
CA ALA A 893 -7.70 24.20 -20.41
C ALA A 893 -8.68 25.13 -19.68
N THR A 894 -9.94 25.15 -20.09
CA THR A 894 -10.96 26.05 -19.51
C THR A 894 -11.33 25.72 -18.07
N TRP A 895 -11.03 24.51 -17.60
CA TRP A 895 -11.23 24.07 -16.21
C TRP A 895 -10.01 24.31 -15.30
N CYS A 896 -8.89 24.81 -15.84
CA CYS A 896 -7.64 24.97 -15.10
C CYS A 896 -7.52 26.38 -14.46
N GLY A 897 -7.70 26.47 -13.14
CA GLY A 897 -7.55 27.71 -12.38
C GLY A 897 -6.20 28.42 -12.57
N PRO A 898 -5.06 27.75 -12.31
CA PRO A 898 -3.73 28.35 -12.51
C PRO A 898 -3.46 28.81 -13.95
N CYS A 899 -4.07 28.14 -14.94
CA CYS A 899 -3.93 28.54 -16.34
C CYS A 899 -4.62 29.88 -16.62
N HIS A 900 -5.78 30.12 -15.98
CA HIS A 900 -6.47 31.40 -16.04
C HIS A 900 -5.68 32.51 -15.35
N LEU A 901 -5.01 32.22 -14.22
CA LEU A 901 -4.14 33.19 -13.56
C LEU A 901 -3.01 33.64 -14.50
N LEU A 902 -2.30 32.69 -15.12
CA LEU A 902 -1.25 33.01 -16.09
C LEU A 902 -1.80 33.79 -17.29
N SER A 903 -2.94 33.36 -17.85
CA SER A 903 -3.57 34.05 -18.98
C SER A 903 -4.01 35.48 -18.65
N ASN A 904 -4.56 35.71 -17.46
CA ASN A 904 -4.98 37.05 -17.04
C ASN A 904 -3.75 37.94 -16.83
N PHE A 905 -2.74 37.44 -16.13
CA PHE A 905 -1.49 38.15 -15.89
C PHE A 905 -0.84 38.61 -17.21
N LEU A 906 -0.65 37.69 -18.17
CA LEU A 906 -0.08 38.03 -19.48
C LEU A 906 -0.94 39.04 -20.24
N ASN A 907 -2.26 38.96 -20.12
CA ASN A 907 -3.18 39.88 -20.80
C ASN A 907 -3.23 41.28 -20.16
N GLU A 908 -3.05 41.37 -18.84
CA GLU A 908 -3.10 42.62 -18.08
C GLU A 908 -1.76 43.38 -18.12
N HIS A 909 -0.64 42.66 -18.23
CA HIS A 909 0.71 43.21 -18.25
C HIS A 909 1.40 42.94 -19.59
N ARG A 910 1.11 43.71 -20.64
CA ARG A 910 1.50 43.38 -22.03
C ARG A 910 2.89 43.86 -22.46
N ASP A 911 3.72 44.33 -21.53
CA ASP A 911 5.08 44.84 -21.86
C ASP A 911 5.98 43.75 -22.47
N TRP A 912 5.73 42.47 -22.15
CA TRP A 912 6.40 41.33 -22.78
C TRP A 912 6.15 41.21 -24.29
N GLU A 913 5.10 41.84 -24.84
CA GLU A 913 4.81 41.77 -26.27
C GLU A 913 5.84 42.48 -27.16
N ALA A 914 6.77 43.22 -26.56
CA ALA A 914 7.95 43.74 -27.25
C ALA A 914 8.74 42.60 -27.92
N ASP A 915 8.90 41.48 -27.22
CA ASP A 915 9.76 40.37 -27.65
C ASP A 915 8.99 39.09 -27.98
N TYR A 916 7.77 38.92 -27.47
CA TYR A 916 7.05 37.65 -27.59
C TYR A 916 5.65 37.81 -28.19
N LEU A 917 5.24 36.81 -28.95
CA LEU A 917 3.85 36.49 -29.25
C LEU A 917 3.38 35.41 -28.27
N TRP A 918 2.09 35.39 -27.96
CA TRP A 918 1.53 34.38 -27.07
C TRP A 918 0.39 33.63 -27.74
N ILE A 919 0.49 32.30 -27.73
CA ILE A 919 -0.58 31.42 -28.19
C ILE A 919 -0.94 30.39 -27.11
N LYS A 920 -2.20 30.00 -27.13
CA LYS A 920 -2.79 29.05 -26.19
C LYS A 920 -3.10 27.74 -26.90
N MET A 921 -2.60 26.64 -26.34
CA MET A 921 -2.92 25.28 -26.72
C MET A 921 -3.97 24.73 -25.75
N ASP A 922 -5.22 25.16 -25.97
CA ASP A 922 -6.36 24.68 -25.20
C ASP A 922 -6.65 23.22 -25.56
N HIS A 923 -6.93 22.39 -24.55
CA HIS A 923 -7.24 20.97 -24.73
C HIS A 923 -8.43 20.68 -25.65
N ARG A 924 -9.29 21.66 -25.94
CA ARG A 924 -10.38 21.54 -26.92
C ARG A 924 -9.92 21.69 -28.37
N PHE A 925 -8.75 22.27 -28.61
CA PHE A 925 -8.25 22.53 -29.96
C PHE A 925 -7.75 21.23 -30.60
N THR A 926 -8.02 21.07 -31.89
CA THR A 926 -7.61 19.88 -32.64
C THR A 926 -6.09 19.84 -32.73
N GLY A 927 -5.46 18.75 -32.30
CA GLY A 927 -4.00 18.57 -32.37
C GLY A 927 -3.18 19.21 -31.24
N ALA A 928 -3.82 19.94 -30.31
CA ALA A 928 -3.10 20.66 -29.26
C ALA A 928 -2.35 19.73 -28.31
N ARG A 929 -2.96 18.60 -27.91
CA ARG A 929 -2.34 17.67 -26.95
C ARG A 929 -1.12 16.97 -27.55
N GLU A 930 -1.20 16.62 -28.82
CA GLU A 930 -0.11 16.00 -29.57
C GLU A 930 1.08 16.95 -29.66
N ILE A 931 0.85 18.20 -30.06
CA ILE A 931 1.88 19.25 -30.13
C ILE A 931 2.52 19.50 -28.76
N MET A 932 1.71 19.63 -27.69
CA MET A 932 2.25 19.87 -26.35
C MET A 932 2.99 18.64 -25.81
N SER A 933 2.59 17.43 -26.16
CA SER A 933 3.33 16.21 -25.82
C SER A 933 4.72 16.19 -26.46
N GLU A 934 4.84 16.62 -27.72
CA GLU A 934 6.13 16.75 -28.42
C GLU A 934 7.02 17.79 -27.71
N PHE A 935 6.49 18.97 -27.37
CA PHE A 935 7.28 19.99 -26.67
C PHE A 935 7.71 19.59 -25.26
N ARG A 936 6.89 18.80 -24.56
CA ARG A 936 7.21 18.29 -23.22
C ARG A 936 8.34 17.26 -23.23
N ASP A 937 8.50 16.49 -24.31
CA ASP A 937 9.56 15.48 -24.44
C ASP A 937 9.64 14.54 -23.22
N GLY A 938 8.48 13.98 -22.83
CA GLY A 938 8.36 13.08 -21.67
C GLY A 938 8.30 13.78 -20.30
N ALA A 939 8.41 15.11 -20.23
CA ALA A 939 8.33 15.84 -18.97
C ALA A 939 6.96 15.73 -18.30
N SER A 940 6.97 15.28 -17.04
CA SER A 940 5.79 15.20 -16.17
C SER A 940 5.44 16.55 -15.54
N GLY A 941 4.16 16.79 -15.26
CA GLY A 941 3.71 17.98 -14.52
C GLY A 941 2.35 18.48 -15.00
N GLY A 942 1.66 19.25 -14.16
CA GLY A 942 0.34 19.81 -14.47
C GLY A 942 0.34 20.91 -15.54
N ILE A 943 -0.81 21.54 -15.75
CA ILE A 943 -0.97 22.76 -16.54
C ILE A 943 -1.22 23.97 -15.62
N PRO A 944 -0.82 25.21 -15.98
CA PRO A 944 -0.23 25.58 -17.26
C PRO A 944 1.19 25.06 -17.39
N TRP A 945 1.52 24.51 -18.55
CA TRP A 945 2.89 24.25 -18.96
C TRP A 945 3.16 25.12 -20.17
N PHE A 946 4.35 25.69 -20.27
CA PHE A 946 4.65 26.59 -21.37
C PHE A 946 6.12 26.52 -21.78
N ALA A 947 6.34 26.84 -23.05
CA ALA A 947 7.66 26.94 -23.64
C ALA A 947 7.79 28.25 -24.42
N ILE A 948 9.02 28.73 -24.51
CA ILE A 948 9.40 29.84 -25.38
C ILE A 948 10.09 29.22 -26.60
N LEU A 949 9.55 29.51 -27.78
CA LEU A 949 10.07 29.06 -29.06
C LEU A 949 10.74 30.21 -29.81
N ASP A 950 11.73 29.86 -30.61
CA ASP A 950 12.26 30.75 -31.63
C ASP A 950 11.29 30.89 -32.82
N ALA A 951 11.64 31.72 -33.81
CA ALA A 951 10.78 31.93 -34.99
C ALA A 951 10.72 30.71 -35.94
N SER A 952 11.67 29.78 -35.82
CA SER A 952 11.70 28.52 -36.56
C SER A 952 10.87 27.42 -35.88
N GLY A 953 10.46 27.64 -34.62
CA GLY A 953 9.75 26.67 -33.80
C GLY A 953 10.64 25.87 -32.85
N ASP A 954 11.94 26.20 -32.76
CA ASP A 954 12.87 25.53 -31.86
C ASP A 954 12.67 25.99 -30.41
N LYS A 955 12.67 25.03 -29.49
CA LYS A 955 12.43 25.26 -28.06
C LYS A 955 13.65 25.89 -27.39
N LEU A 956 13.51 27.13 -26.90
CA LEU A 956 14.58 27.87 -26.22
C LEU A 956 14.55 27.66 -24.70
N ALA A 957 13.36 27.73 -24.10
CA ALA A 957 13.18 27.58 -22.66
C ALA A 957 11.84 26.91 -22.35
N THR A 958 11.73 26.27 -21.18
CA THR A 958 10.49 25.63 -20.72
C THR A 958 10.18 25.98 -19.28
N SER A 959 8.92 25.83 -18.89
CA SER A 959 8.46 25.99 -17.52
C SER A 959 8.93 24.86 -16.58
N ASN A 960 9.78 23.93 -17.01
CA ASN A 960 10.39 22.95 -16.11
C ASN A 960 11.58 23.58 -15.39
N HIS A 961 11.55 23.60 -14.05
CA HIS A 961 12.59 24.18 -13.22
C HIS A 961 13.94 23.49 -13.49
N PHE A 962 15.01 24.29 -13.60
CA PHE A 962 16.32 23.82 -14.07
C PHE A 962 17.01 22.77 -13.16
N GLU A 963 16.74 22.80 -11.85
CA GLU A 963 17.25 21.79 -10.90
C GLU A 963 16.30 20.60 -10.71
N SER A 964 15.05 20.88 -10.34
CA SER A 964 14.10 19.82 -9.97
C SER A 964 13.42 19.14 -11.16
N GLY A 965 13.49 19.72 -12.36
CA GLY A 965 12.80 19.23 -13.56
C GLY A 965 11.27 19.38 -13.52
N ASN A 966 10.71 19.89 -12.43
CA ASN A 966 9.27 20.02 -12.23
C ASN A 966 8.71 21.25 -12.95
N ASN A 967 7.50 21.13 -13.50
CA ASN A 967 6.80 22.29 -14.06
C ASN A 967 6.48 23.33 -12.97
N ILE A 968 6.85 24.59 -13.19
CA ILE A 968 6.60 25.71 -12.26
C ILE A 968 5.13 26.18 -12.25
N GLY A 969 4.32 25.79 -13.24
CA GLY A 969 2.91 26.16 -13.29
C GLY A 969 2.68 27.67 -13.42
N PHE A 970 1.70 28.22 -12.71
CA PHE A 970 1.62 29.67 -12.51
C PHE A 970 2.74 30.09 -11.54
N PRO A 971 3.65 31.02 -11.87
CA PRO A 971 4.85 31.30 -11.08
C PRO A 971 4.58 32.04 -9.75
N SER A 972 3.92 31.37 -8.80
CA SER A 972 3.50 31.95 -7.52
C SER A 972 4.50 31.74 -6.38
N SER A 973 5.46 30.81 -6.51
CA SER A 973 6.54 30.61 -5.54
C SER A 973 7.79 31.44 -5.87
N ASP A 974 8.68 31.63 -4.90
CA ASP A 974 9.97 32.31 -5.13
C ASP A 974 10.81 31.58 -6.19
N GLU A 975 10.92 30.25 -6.08
CA GLU A 975 11.61 29.41 -7.08
C GLU A 975 10.97 29.51 -8.47
N GLY A 976 9.63 29.48 -8.53
CA GLY A 976 8.89 29.61 -9.79
C GLY A 976 9.11 30.96 -10.46
N ARG A 977 9.07 32.05 -9.69
CA ARG A 977 9.38 33.40 -10.20
C ARG A 977 10.81 33.52 -10.67
N SER A 978 11.76 32.98 -9.90
CA SER A 978 13.18 32.97 -10.26
C SER A 978 13.42 32.23 -11.57
N HIS A 979 12.79 31.07 -11.77
CA HIS A 979 12.87 30.31 -13.03
C HIS A 979 12.19 31.06 -14.18
N PHE A 980 11.00 31.63 -13.98
CA PHE A 980 10.31 32.38 -15.03
C PHE A 980 11.09 33.63 -15.47
N LYS A 981 11.70 34.35 -14.51
CA LYS A 981 12.63 35.45 -14.78
C LYS A 981 13.81 34.98 -15.63
N LYS A 982 14.43 33.85 -15.25
CA LYS A 982 15.54 33.26 -15.99
C LYS A 982 15.16 32.94 -17.44
N MET A 983 14.00 32.32 -17.66
CA MET A 983 13.49 32.05 -19.01
C MET A 983 13.45 33.32 -19.85
N LEU A 984 12.85 34.40 -19.34
CA LEU A 984 12.74 35.67 -20.06
C LEU A 984 14.10 36.32 -20.32
N LEU A 985 15.01 36.32 -19.33
CA LEU A 985 16.35 36.87 -19.47
C LEU A 985 17.18 36.16 -20.55
N GLU A 986 17.03 34.84 -20.66
CA GLU A 986 17.76 34.02 -21.62
C GLU A 986 17.19 34.11 -23.04
N THR A 987 15.90 34.44 -23.19
CA THR A 987 15.21 34.40 -24.50
C THR A 987 14.82 35.75 -25.09
N ARG A 988 14.95 36.85 -24.34
CA ARG A 988 14.60 38.21 -24.78
C ARG A 988 15.37 38.66 -26.02
N LEU A 989 14.79 39.62 -26.73
CA LEU A 989 15.39 40.25 -27.90
C LEU A 989 15.68 41.74 -27.64
N THR A 990 14.75 42.47 -27.05
CA THR A 990 14.82 43.93 -26.84
C THR A 990 14.53 44.38 -25.41
N MET A 991 13.80 43.59 -24.61
CA MET A 991 13.50 43.95 -23.21
C MET A 991 14.77 44.07 -22.35
N THR A 992 14.83 45.04 -21.43
CA THR A 992 15.97 45.19 -20.50
C THR A 992 15.84 44.28 -19.27
N ASP A 993 16.91 44.17 -18.46
CA ASP A 993 16.90 43.41 -17.21
C ASP A 993 15.85 44.00 -16.25
N GLU A 994 15.80 45.34 -16.17
CA GLU A 994 14.89 46.08 -15.30
C GLU A 994 13.43 45.91 -15.73
N GLU A 995 13.14 45.89 -17.03
CA GLU A 995 11.79 45.66 -17.55
C GLU A 995 11.30 44.25 -17.22
N ILE A 996 12.17 43.24 -17.35
CA ILE A 996 11.86 41.85 -16.97
C ILE A 996 11.69 41.72 -15.45
N GLU A 997 12.54 42.37 -14.66
CA GLU A 997 12.41 42.41 -13.21
C GLU A 997 11.10 43.04 -12.75
N ALA A 998 10.74 44.18 -13.32
CA ALA A 998 9.48 44.85 -13.02
C ALA A 998 8.28 43.97 -13.40
N PHE A 999 8.32 43.36 -14.59
CA PHE A 999 7.28 42.44 -15.05
C PHE A 999 7.10 41.24 -14.11
N VAL A 1000 8.19 40.57 -13.71
CA VAL A 1000 8.13 39.41 -12.79
C VAL A 1000 7.71 39.85 -11.38
N ALA A 1001 8.04 41.06 -10.95
CA ALA A 1001 7.63 41.58 -9.65
C ALA A 1001 6.11 41.77 -9.53
N GLU A 1002 5.39 42.01 -10.64
CA GLU A 1002 3.92 42.11 -10.62
C GLU A 1002 3.26 40.77 -10.19
N LEU A 1003 3.89 39.62 -10.47
CA LEU A 1003 3.42 38.30 -9.99
C LEU A 1003 3.36 38.21 -8.46
N GLN A 1004 4.19 38.98 -7.75
CA GLN A 1004 4.19 39.02 -6.29
C GLN A 1004 2.96 39.78 -5.75
N LYS A 1005 2.49 40.80 -6.46
CA LYS A 1005 1.31 41.60 -6.06
C LYS A 1005 0.01 40.84 -6.32
N ASP A 1006 -0.09 40.14 -7.45
CA ASP A 1006 -1.26 39.33 -7.80
C ASP A 1006 -1.41 38.08 -6.94
N ALA A 1007 -0.30 37.53 -6.42
CA ALA A 1007 -0.33 36.44 -5.45
C ALA A 1007 -0.90 36.84 -4.08
N SER A 1008 -0.86 38.13 -3.73
CA SER A 1008 -1.36 38.67 -2.46
C SER A 1008 -2.80 39.22 -2.49
N ALA A 1009 -3.42 39.28 -3.67
CA ALA A 1009 -4.75 39.88 -3.87
C ALA A 1009 -5.90 38.87 -4.08
N ASN A 1010 -5.63 37.56 -4.01
CA ASN A 1010 -6.62 36.50 -4.22
C ASN A 1010 -6.87 35.63 -2.99
#